data_AF-A0AAE9F3G0-F1
#
_entry.id   AF-A0AAE9F3G0-F1
#
_cell.length_a   1.000
_cell.length_b   1.000
_cell.length_c   1.000
_cell.angle_alpha   90.00
_cell.angle_beta   90.00
_cell.angle_gamma   90.00
#
_symmetry.space_group_name_H-M   'P 1'
#
loop_
_entity.id
_entity.type
_entity.pdbx_description
1 polymer ?
#
loop_
_entity_poly.entity_id
_entity_poly.type
_entity_poly.pdbx_seq_one_letter_code
_entity_poly.pdbx_strand_id
1 'polypeptide(L)'
;MRKLKWDDSLAASAQNYSNTCPDRLSAPSRDGENVFFATSSNGQDSVDYYGDRASEIWKSEFENRGWNSTKMDDNAFNSGIKEATQMVWAETHLIGCGVSVCPKDNRFKYVVVCHYEEPGNKKDANIYEEGTTCSNCPENFGCDNNTGLCILLGNNALALVMSINLGKSDGIDVQAGKQINDLKIAIYGNNGTSSVVHDAYLMRVTPHNFCEMITVFASVSLMPKLKLARLVSDDGSTEIPFSIPSYGKHDVVTCFSPIYVYEQWQNFLLAVHIYKKFGAFMHIYLISCITSIFKLMQRYEAAGYMRIQPWNRVNFPHVPPQVVDPFVGIEFQNQAAAHTDCLLRYKEAAQFVMFLDLDNIIIPRIAPTYVEEFQRLTLDKPRIAYLVYDQENYAVVAPRKGRAFSVESMLNSLRYTREKPTISRVIADTRYVNYTWIYPNSYSIGSDYYKVTENTITHLDDVKWRSYHKYQQQAMYLNSNDALISAEDVIKIEKDFLTMIDQHGVRDLLPELPERYHFTNNLSKCLNDNYYHLLKHGNVGKIRCPGPQVMSRYDVVVYGASGFTGAYVVEYLVNSEQFEGLSFAVAGRSEKKLREVLRNVSQRTGKDVSGAAVLIADSSDERSLNEMARQAKVVINAVGPYRLYGEGVVKAAVENGASHVDISGEPAWIEKMQQKYAEEAKKQGVYVVSACGWDSIPADLGVNFLKKNFNGDLNHVESFVQLLTGPSGYSFNAGTYQTLILGLNGAATDKLGAVRKQIMPEKIVRGEVKVPKRPTLWEIKEKELNGVAVPFPGADKSIINRSQYYDATVRHTRPIHMETYIRLSSQFYGYLIALWIMFLSIFVKYPFTRRILQQYPDQCSFYMFKNSGPTTEQMKEASFVYWFFGYGYKETLPMDQQHQGKPNRKVVATCKGPDAGYIATSGCVLSAALALIRDKDNLPKEGGVYTTAAAFGDSKIYDYLASFGITYQLESEYDL
;
A
#
# COMPACT_ATOMS: atom_id res chain seq x y z
N MET A 1 -9.67 33.43 -29.72
CA MET A 1 -11.13 33.38 -29.46
C MET A 1 -11.44 32.12 -28.67
N ARG A 2 -12.39 32.18 -27.73
CA ARG A 2 -12.85 31.02 -26.94
C ARG A 2 -13.83 30.18 -27.76
N LYS A 3 -13.88 28.87 -27.49
CA LYS A 3 -14.88 27.98 -28.10
C LYS A 3 -16.22 28.14 -27.37
N LEU A 4 -17.29 28.39 -28.10
CA LEU A 4 -18.64 28.45 -27.53
C LEU A 4 -19.06 27.07 -26.99
N LYS A 5 -19.61 27.06 -25.77
CA LYS A 5 -20.23 25.92 -25.11
C LYS A 5 -21.67 26.25 -24.79
N TRP A 6 -22.57 25.27 -24.91
CA TRP A 6 -23.98 25.47 -24.61
C TRP A 6 -24.22 25.71 -23.12
N ASP A 7 -25.16 26.60 -22.79
CA ASP A 7 -25.56 26.95 -21.44
C ASP A 7 -27.09 26.98 -21.30
N ASP A 8 -27.64 26.11 -20.47
CA ASP A 8 -29.10 26.01 -20.31
C ASP A 8 -29.74 27.16 -19.54
N SER A 9 -28.98 27.89 -18.71
CA SER A 9 -29.54 29.06 -18.03
C SER A 9 -29.75 30.21 -19.01
N LEU A 10 -28.80 30.38 -19.95
CA LEU A 10 -28.95 31.26 -21.09
C LEU A 10 -30.05 30.75 -22.04
N ALA A 11 -30.16 29.44 -22.25
CA ALA A 11 -31.21 28.88 -23.10
C ALA A 11 -32.60 29.05 -22.50
N ALA A 12 -32.75 28.87 -21.19
CA ALA A 12 -33.99 29.11 -20.46
C ALA A 12 -34.36 30.60 -20.46
N SER A 13 -33.38 31.48 -20.26
CA SER A 13 -33.57 32.93 -20.40
C SER A 13 -34.03 33.30 -21.81
N ALA A 14 -33.35 32.78 -22.84
CA ALA A 14 -33.67 32.99 -24.24
C ALA A 14 -35.06 32.44 -24.59
N GLN A 15 -35.41 31.25 -24.09
CA GLN A 15 -36.71 30.62 -24.30
C GLN A 15 -37.84 31.38 -23.60
N ASN A 16 -37.60 31.85 -22.37
CA ASN A 16 -38.55 32.70 -21.65
C ASN A 16 -38.81 33.99 -22.43
N TYR A 17 -37.76 34.58 -23.00
CA TYR A 17 -37.93 35.76 -23.84
C TYR A 17 -38.64 35.45 -25.16
N SER A 18 -38.25 34.39 -25.88
CA SER A 18 -38.89 33.98 -27.15
C SER A 18 -40.38 33.68 -26.96
N ASN A 19 -40.77 33.10 -25.82
CA ASN A 19 -42.16 32.82 -25.46
C ASN A 19 -43.02 34.09 -25.33
N THR A 20 -42.42 35.25 -25.08
CA THR A 20 -43.14 36.55 -25.09
C THR A 20 -43.45 37.05 -26.51
N CYS A 21 -43.03 36.31 -27.53
CA CYS A 21 -43.16 36.66 -28.93
C CYS A 21 -42.61 38.06 -29.27
N PRO A 22 -41.34 38.35 -28.92
CA PRO A 22 -40.78 39.68 -29.06
C PRO A 22 -40.66 40.09 -30.53
N ASP A 23 -40.76 41.40 -30.79
CA ASP A 23 -40.49 42.03 -32.09
C ASP A 23 -39.15 42.80 -32.11
N ARG A 24 -38.38 42.72 -31.02
CA ARG A 24 -37.11 43.45 -30.82
C ARG A 24 -36.18 42.67 -29.89
N LEU A 25 -34.98 43.20 -29.70
CA LEU A 25 -34.05 42.77 -28.66
C LEU A 25 -34.61 43.06 -27.25
N SER A 26 -34.21 42.27 -26.25
CA SER A 26 -34.54 42.51 -24.85
C SER A 26 -33.85 43.77 -24.32
N ALA A 27 -34.50 44.48 -23.38
CA ALA A 27 -34.00 45.73 -22.81
C ALA A 27 -34.11 45.72 -21.28
N PRO A 28 -33.07 46.06 -20.51
CA PRO A 28 -31.63 45.93 -20.81
C PRO A 28 -31.14 44.52 -20.43
N SER A 29 -30.61 43.74 -21.38
CA SER A 29 -29.95 42.48 -21.03
C SER A 29 -28.54 42.76 -20.49
N ARG A 30 -28.18 42.07 -19.40
CA ARG A 30 -26.77 41.99 -18.93
C ARG A 30 -25.91 41.15 -19.88
N ASP A 31 -26.58 40.34 -20.70
CA ASP A 31 -26.04 39.30 -21.57
C ASP A 31 -26.04 39.76 -23.04
N GLY A 32 -25.19 39.18 -23.88
CA GLY A 32 -25.25 39.37 -25.34
C GLY A 32 -26.50 38.70 -25.93
N GLU A 33 -27.02 39.22 -27.03
CA GLU A 33 -28.26 38.70 -27.62
C GLU A 33 -28.25 38.75 -29.15
N ASN A 34 -28.70 37.66 -29.78
CA ASN A 34 -29.14 37.63 -31.16
C ASN A 34 -30.61 37.23 -31.23
N VAL A 35 -31.37 37.84 -32.14
CA VAL A 35 -32.77 37.47 -32.40
C VAL A 35 -32.98 37.29 -33.90
N PHE A 36 -33.71 36.24 -34.27
CA PHE A 36 -34.09 35.94 -35.64
C PHE A 36 -35.60 35.72 -35.74
N PHE A 37 -36.17 36.20 -36.83
CA PHE A 37 -37.60 36.09 -37.11
C PHE A 37 -37.82 35.45 -38.48
N ALA A 38 -38.72 34.47 -38.53
CA ALA A 38 -39.21 33.90 -39.78
C ALA A 38 -40.74 33.79 -39.75
N THR A 39 -41.37 33.68 -40.92
CA THR A 39 -42.82 33.48 -41.03
C THR A 39 -43.14 32.29 -41.92
N SER A 40 -44.06 31.43 -41.47
CA SER A 40 -44.59 30.30 -42.23
C SER A 40 -46.11 30.37 -42.36
N SER A 41 -46.65 29.73 -43.39
CA SER A 41 -48.08 29.59 -43.64
C SER A 41 -48.71 28.34 -43.00
N ASN A 42 -47.92 27.32 -42.61
CA ASN A 42 -48.45 26.02 -42.14
C ASN A 42 -48.35 25.80 -40.61
N GLY A 43 -47.46 26.53 -39.91
CA GLY A 43 -47.28 26.47 -38.44
C GLY A 43 -46.83 25.12 -37.86
N GLN A 44 -46.52 24.14 -38.73
CA GLN A 44 -46.11 22.78 -38.36
C GLN A 44 -44.64 22.51 -38.69
N ASP A 45 -43.94 23.49 -39.22
CA ASP A 45 -42.51 23.38 -39.49
C ASP A 45 -41.74 23.12 -38.18
N SER A 46 -40.72 22.27 -38.24
CA SER A 46 -39.88 21.94 -37.10
C SER A 46 -39.21 23.18 -36.51
N VAL A 47 -39.23 23.31 -35.18
CA VAL A 47 -38.53 24.40 -34.47
C VAL A 47 -37.01 24.27 -34.61
N ASP A 48 -36.48 23.05 -34.69
CA ASP A 48 -35.05 22.78 -34.88
C ASP A 48 -34.54 23.38 -36.19
N TYR A 49 -35.34 23.30 -37.26
CA TYR A 49 -35.01 23.89 -38.56
C TYR A 49 -34.78 25.41 -38.45
N TYR A 50 -35.60 26.12 -37.69
CA TYR A 50 -35.45 27.57 -37.52
C TYR A 50 -34.29 27.93 -36.59
N GLY A 51 -34.00 27.09 -35.59
CA GLY A 51 -32.81 27.21 -34.75
C GLY A 51 -31.53 27.16 -35.60
N ASP A 52 -31.38 26.12 -36.43
CA ASP A 52 -30.26 26.00 -37.35
C ASP A 52 -30.21 27.17 -38.33
N ARG A 53 -31.36 27.52 -38.92
CA ARG A 53 -31.46 28.60 -39.92
C ARG A 53 -31.06 29.97 -39.36
N ALA A 54 -31.37 30.25 -38.10
CA ALA A 54 -30.99 31.51 -37.47
C ALA A 54 -29.46 31.69 -37.47
N SER A 55 -28.72 30.65 -37.11
CA SER A 55 -27.26 30.67 -37.08
C SER A 55 -26.64 30.87 -38.48
N GLU A 56 -27.22 30.24 -39.51
CA GLU A 56 -26.81 30.42 -40.90
C GLU A 56 -27.03 31.86 -41.38
N ILE A 57 -28.18 32.45 -41.02
CA ILE A 57 -28.52 33.83 -41.39
C ILE A 57 -27.57 34.82 -40.73
N TRP A 58 -27.29 34.69 -39.43
CA TRP A 58 -26.32 35.54 -38.74
C TRP A 58 -24.93 35.39 -39.35
N LYS A 59 -24.49 34.17 -39.67
CA LYS A 59 -23.21 33.94 -40.36
C LYS A 59 -23.17 34.66 -41.72
N SER A 60 -24.28 34.63 -42.47
CA SER A 60 -24.35 35.21 -43.82
C SER A 60 -24.11 36.72 -43.86
N GLU A 61 -24.20 37.44 -42.73
CA GLU A 61 -23.88 38.87 -42.71
C GLU A 61 -22.43 39.14 -43.07
N PHE A 62 -21.49 38.29 -42.63
CA PHE A 62 -20.09 38.41 -43.05
C PHE A 62 -19.91 38.16 -44.55
N GLU A 63 -20.63 37.18 -45.10
CA GLU A 63 -20.57 36.84 -46.52
C GLU A 63 -21.16 37.96 -47.41
N ASN A 64 -22.25 38.58 -46.95
CA ASN A 64 -22.99 39.58 -47.73
C ASN A 64 -22.46 41.01 -47.58
N ARG A 65 -21.97 41.37 -46.39
CA ARG A 65 -21.62 42.76 -46.02
C ARG A 65 -20.11 42.98 -45.88
N GLY A 66 -19.34 41.89 -45.80
CA GLY A 66 -17.89 41.93 -45.62
C GLY A 66 -17.46 42.24 -44.18
N TRP A 67 -16.20 41.97 -43.88
CA TRP A 67 -15.60 42.18 -42.57
C TRP A 67 -14.19 42.74 -42.71
N ASN A 68 -14.05 44.06 -42.51
CA ASN A 68 -12.84 44.80 -42.89
C ASN A 68 -11.94 45.19 -41.70
N SER A 69 -12.39 44.97 -40.46
CA SER A 69 -11.69 45.39 -39.24
C SER A 69 -11.98 44.42 -38.10
N THR A 70 -10.95 44.06 -37.36
CA THR A 70 -11.04 43.23 -36.14
C THR A 70 -11.46 44.05 -34.92
N LYS A 71 -11.58 45.37 -35.07
CA LYS A 71 -12.11 46.29 -34.07
C LYS A 71 -13.55 46.66 -34.39
N MET A 72 -14.40 46.74 -33.36
CA MET A 72 -15.78 47.19 -33.48
C MET A 72 -15.84 48.73 -33.57
N ASP A 73 -15.25 49.28 -34.64
CA ASP A 73 -15.21 50.71 -34.96
C ASP A 73 -16.54 51.22 -35.54
N ASP A 74 -16.66 52.53 -35.81
CA ASP A 74 -17.89 53.14 -36.33
C ASP A 74 -18.35 52.54 -37.67
N ASN A 75 -17.43 52.06 -38.52
CA ASN A 75 -17.79 51.44 -39.79
C ASN A 75 -18.34 50.03 -39.58
N ALA A 76 -17.67 49.21 -38.78
CA ALA A 76 -18.13 47.87 -38.41
C ALA A 76 -19.45 47.92 -37.62
N PHE A 77 -19.60 48.90 -36.73
CA PHE A 77 -20.81 49.06 -35.93
C PHE A 77 -22.03 49.47 -36.78
N ASN A 78 -21.82 50.19 -37.88
CA ASN A 78 -22.91 50.64 -38.77
C ASN A 78 -23.08 49.77 -40.02
N SER A 79 -22.19 48.80 -40.27
CA SER A 79 -22.29 47.91 -41.44
C SER A 79 -23.39 46.87 -41.30
N GLY A 80 -23.92 46.67 -40.10
CA GLY A 80 -24.97 45.71 -39.80
C GLY A 80 -24.47 44.30 -39.52
N ILE A 81 -23.18 44.04 -39.34
CA ILE A 81 -22.66 42.68 -39.08
C ILE A 81 -22.81 42.22 -37.61
N LYS A 82 -23.71 42.83 -36.84
CA LYS A 82 -23.70 42.75 -35.37
C LYS A 82 -24.02 41.36 -34.86
N GLU A 83 -24.97 40.69 -35.48
CA GLU A 83 -25.39 39.35 -35.12
C GLU A 83 -24.26 38.35 -35.43
N ALA A 84 -23.54 38.56 -36.53
CA ALA A 84 -22.36 37.78 -36.88
C ALA A 84 -21.18 38.01 -35.90
N THR A 85 -20.88 39.26 -35.57
CA THR A 85 -19.79 39.62 -34.66
C THR A 85 -20.03 39.18 -33.23
N GLN A 86 -21.29 39.08 -32.78
CA GLN A 86 -21.64 38.49 -31.49
C GLN A 86 -21.23 37.01 -31.41
N MET A 87 -21.40 36.24 -32.49
CA MET A 87 -21.03 34.82 -32.52
C MET A 87 -19.50 34.59 -32.47
N VAL A 88 -18.71 35.55 -32.96
CA VAL A 88 -17.24 35.44 -33.04
C VAL A 88 -16.52 36.34 -32.02
N TRP A 89 -17.23 36.84 -31.02
CA TRP A 89 -16.63 37.71 -30.00
C TRP A 89 -15.67 36.92 -29.11
N ALA A 90 -14.41 37.35 -29.01
CA ALA A 90 -13.33 36.53 -28.46
C ALA A 90 -13.51 36.14 -26.99
N GLU A 91 -14.14 37.01 -26.20
CA GLU A 91 -14.41 36.82 -24.77
C GLU A 91 -15.62 35.92 -24.51
N THR A 92 -16.52 35.77 -25.49
CA THR A 92 -17.77 35.02 -25.33
C THR A 92 -17.49 33.51 -25.42
N HIS A 93 -17.92 32.77 -24.40
CA HIS A 93 -17.68 31.32 -24.34
C HIS A 93 -18.93 30.49 -24.02
N LEU A 94 -20.03 31.10 -23.59
CA LEU A 94 -21.31 30.44 -23.34
C LEU A 94 -22.40 31.01 -24.23
N ILE A 95 -23.28 30.14 -24.72
CA ILE A 95 -24.46 30.48 -25.52
C ILE A 95 -25.63 29.58 -25.12
N GLY A 96 -26.85 30.11 -25.09
CA GLY A 96 -28.06 29.32 -25.01
C GLY A 96 -29.18 29.96 -25.81
N CYS A 97 -29.98 29.14 -26.49
CA CYS A 97 -31.02 29.62 -27.40
C CYS A 97 -32.39 29.02 -27.11
N GLY A 98 -33.44 29.77 -27.44
CA GLY A 98 -34.83 29.36 -27.37
C GLY A 98 -35.59 29.68 -28.65
N VAL A 99 -36.57 28.84 -28.99
CA VAL A 99 -37.40 28.98 -30.19
C VAL A 99 -38.87 28.93 -29.80
N SER A 100 -39.66 29.89 -30.28
CA SER A 100 -41.11 29.93 -30.04
C SER A 100 -41.87 30.21 -31.33
N VAL A 101 -43.07 29.62 -31.43
CA VAL A 101 -44.01 29.85 -32.53
C VAL A 101 -45.12 30.79 -32.06
N CYS A 102 -45.25 31.92 -32.74
CA CYS A 102 -46.10 33.04 -32.36
C CYS A 102 -47.19 33.27 -33.43
N PRO A 103 -48.48 33.25 -33.09
CA PRO A 103 -49.55 33.56 -34.04
C PRO A 103 -49.46 35.03 -34.52
N LYS A 104 -49.49 35.28 -35.84
CA LYS A 104 -49.48 36.64 -36.41
C LYS A 104 -50.24 36.70 -37.74
N ASP A 105 -51.39 37.39 -37.77
CA ASP A 105 -52.18 37.72 -38.98
C ASP A 105 -52.31 36.58 -40.01
N ASN A 106 -52.94 35.46 -39.61
CA ASN A 106 -53.10 34.22 -40.40
C ASN A 106 -51.80 33.53 -40.83
N ARG A 107 -50.66 33.86 -40.20
CA ARG A 107 -49.37 33.20 -40.35
C ARG A 107 -48.79 32.84 -38.98
N PHE A 108 -47.74 32.03 -39.00
CA PHE A 108 -46.98 31.64 -37.82
C PHE A 108 -45.61 32.30 -37.88
N LYS A 109 -45.30 33.14 -36.89
CA LYS A 109 -44.00 33.79 -36.72
C LYS A 109 -43.12 32.89 -35.84
N TYR A 110 -42.01 32.43 -36.36
CA TYR A 110 -40.98 31.75 -35.58
C TYR A 110 -40.02 32.81 -35.04
N VAL A 111 -39.79 32.77 -33.73
CA VAL A 111 -38.86 33.66 -33.03
C VAL A 111 -37.76 32.81 -32.43
N VAL A 112 -36.53 33.05 -32.86
CA VAL A 112 -35.33 32.43 -32.30
C VAL A 112 -34.59 33.51 -31.52
N VAL A 113 -34.29 33.23 -30.26
CA VAL A 113 -33.50 34.10 -29.38
C VAL A 113 -32.28 33.31 -28.95
N CYS A 114 -31.09 33.91 -29.00
CA CYS A 114 -29.88 33.35 -28.40
C CYS A 114 -29.28 34.37 -27.44
N HIS A 115 -29.04 33.95 -26.20
CA HIS A 115 -28.32 34.72 -25.19
C HIS A 115 -26.89 34.21 -25.04
N TYR A 116 -25.97 35.13 -24.75
CA TYR A 116 -24.54 34.90 -24.60
C TYR A 116 -24.07 35.47 -23.26
N GLU A 117 -23.25 34.74 -22.50
CA GLU A 117 -22.83 35.19 -21.16
C GLU A 117 -22.13 36.56 -21.22
N GLU A 118 -21.14 36.71 -22.11
CA GLU A 118 -20.45 37.97 -22.30
C GLU A 118 -21.06 38.72 -23.50
N PRO A 119 -21.58 39.95 -23.30
CA PRO A 119 -22.09 40.75 -24.38
C PRO A 119 -20.97 41.15 -25.32
N GLY A 120 -21.13 40.88 -26.62
CA GLY A 120 -20.22 41.31 -27.67
C GLY A 120 -20.56 42.72 -28.16
N ASN A 121 -20.04 43.08 -29.33
CA ASN A 121 -20.37 44.33 -30.04
C ASN A 121 -20.08 45.60 -29.23
N LYS A 122 -19.14 45.54 -28.27
CA LYS A 122 -18.70 46.69 -27.46
C LYS A 122 -18.01 47.70 -28.38
N LYS A 123 -18.55 48.91 -28.48
CA LYS A 123 -17.99 49.97 -29.34
C LYS A 123 -16.53 50.23 -28.97
N ASP A 124 -15.68 50.36 -29.98
CA ASP A 124 -14.23 50.59 -29.87
C ASP A 124 -13.42 49.45 -29.22
N ALA A 125 -14.04 48.31 -28.89
CA ALA A 125 -13.33 47.12 -28.44
C ALA A 125 -12.92 46.22 -29.62
N ASN A 126 -11.90 45.40 -29.41
CA ASN A 126 -11.51 44.37 -30.38
C ASN A 126 -12.52 43.21 -30.33
N ILE A 127 -13.01 42.80 -31.50
CA ILE A 127 -13.82 41.58 -31.67
C ILE A 127 -12.95 40.37 -31.29
N TYR A 128 -11.71 40.37 -31.76
CA TYR A 128 -10.64 39.45 -31.36
C TYR A 128 -9.27 40.08 -31.61
N GLU A 129 -8.24 39.58 -30.93
CA GLU A 129 -6.86 40.00 -31.14
C GLU A 129 -6.25 39.30 -32.36
N GLU A 130 -5.64 40.06 -33.27
CA GLU A 130 -4.90 39.51 -34.41
C GLU A 130 -3.58 38.88 -33.96
N GLY A 131 -3.29 37.68 -34.48
CA GLY A 131 -2.05 36.98 -34.17
C GLY A 131 -2.07 35.53 -34.61
N THR A 132 -1.01 34.80 -34.28
CA THR A 132 -0.95 33.35 -34.47
C THR A 132 -2.05 32.65 -33.66
N THR A 133 -2.70 31.65 -34.27
CA THR A 133 -3.76 30.86 -33.63
C THR A 133 -3.35 30.38 -32.24
N CYS A 134 -4.22 30.57 -31.24
CA CYS A 134 -4.00 30.20 -29.84
C CYS A 134 -2.81 30.87 -29.11
N SER A 135 -2.19 31.91 -29.68
CA SER A 135 -1.03 32.56 -29.05
C SER A 135 -1.35 33.35 -27.77
N ASN A 136 -2.62 33.69 -27.54
CA ASN A 136 -3.06 34.47 -26.39
C ASN A 136 -4.33 33.88 -25.73
N CYS A 137 -4.34 32.57 -25.47
CA CYS A 137 -5.43 31.97 -24.70
C CYS A 137 -5.36 32.43 -23.22
N PRO A 138 -6.50 32.75 -22.58
CA PRO A 138 -6.54 33.16 -21.18
C PRO A 138 -5.99 32.11 -20.23
N GLU A 139 -5.63 32.52 -19.01
CA GLU A 139 -5.20 31.61 -17.95
C GLU A 139 -6.24 30.50 -17.71
N ASN A 140 -5.79 29.25 -17.60
CA ASN A 140 -6.60 28.01 -17.55
C ASN A 140 -7.27 27.55 -18.87
N PHE A 141 -7.07 28.28 -19.97
CA PHE A 141 -7.45 27.83 -21.32
C PHE A 141 -6.22 27.33 -22.08
N GLY A 142 -6.42 26.31 -22.91
CA GLY A 142 -5.43 25.83 -23.85
C GLY A 142 -5.97 25.79 -25.27
N CYS A 143 -5.14 25.41 -26.22
CA CYS A 143 -5.53 25.37 -27.63
C CYS A 143 -6.27 24.07 -28.00
N ASP A 144 -7.37 24.17 -28.74
CA ASP A 144 -7.94 23.06 -29.52
C ASP A 144 -7.31 23.06 -30.92
N ASN A 145 -6.37 22.15 -31.21
CA ASN A 145 -5.68 22.11 -32.51
C ASN A 145 -6.60 21.79 -33.69
N ASN A 146 -7.77 21.20 -33.45
CA ASN A 146 -8.69 20.87 -34.53
C ASN A 146 -9.46 22.10 -35.00
N THR A 147 -9.73 23.05 -34.11
CA THR A 147 -10.56 24.24 -34.39
C THR A 147 -9.79 25.55 -34.33
N GLY A 148 -8.62 25.59 -33.68
CA GLY A 148 -7.84 26.80 -33.42
C GLY A 148 -8.42 27.69 -32.31
N LEU A 149 -9.39 27.20 -31.54
CA LEU A 149 -10.09 27.95 -30.49
C LEU A 149 -9.54 27.61 -29.10
N CYS A 150 -9.65 28.56 -28.16
CA CYS A 150 -9.28 28.34 -26.76
C CYS A 150 -10.37 27.55 -26.03
N ILE A 151 -10.01 26.42 -25.43
CA ILE A 151 -10.87 25.55 -24.61
C ILE A 151 -10.32 25.45 -23.18
N LEU A 152 -11.16 25.17 -22.18
CA LEU A 152 -10.67 24.89 -20.83
C LEU A 152 -9.76 23.65 -20.87
N LEU A 153 -8.54 23.78 -20.34
CA LEU A 153 -7.50 22.72 -20.33
C LEU A 153 -7.20 22.11 -21.72
N GLY A 154 -6.85 22.97 -22.70
CA GLY A 154 -6.52 22.52 -24.06
C GLY A 154 -5.26 21.66 -24.19
N ASN A 155 -4.85 21.36 -25.42
CA ASN A 155 -3.85 20.32 -25.71
C ASN A 155 -2.41 20.58 -25.25
N ASN A 156 -2.17 21.73 -24.65
CA ASN A 156 -0.92 22.16 -24.06
C ASN A 156 -0.99 22.21 -22.53
N ALA A 157 -2.13 21.94 -21.91
CA ALA A 157 -2.26 21.91 -20.46
C ALA A 157 -2.08 20.48 -19.92
N LEU A 158 -1.41 20.36 -18.77
CA LEU A 158 -1.33 19.14 -17.99
C LEU A 158 -2.00 19.37 -16.64
N ALA A 159 -3.01 18.57 -16.34
CA ALA A 159 -3.62 18.48 -15.03
C ALA A 159 -2.99 17.33 -14.24
N LEU A 160 -2.66 17.58 -12.98
CA LEU A 160 -2.04 16.65 -12.06
C LEU A 160 -2.93 16.50 -10.84
N VAL A 161 -3.29 15.26 -10.54
CA VAL A 161 -4.04 14.90 -9.34
C VAL A 161 -3.16 13.97 -8.53
N MET A 162 -2.82 14.38 -7.31
CA MET A 162 -1.77 13.77 -6.51
C MET A 162 -2.19 13.65 -5.06
N SER A 163 -1.60 12.71 -4.34
CA SER A 163 -1.69 12.64 -2.89
C SER A 163 -0.36 13.07 -2.28
N ILE A 164 -0.37 13.98 -1.31
CA ILE A 164 0.82 14.46 -0.62
C ILE A 164 0.77 14.08 0.86
N ASN A 165 1.94 13.75 1.42
CA ASN A 165 2.12 13.53 2.85
C ASN A 165 2.32 14.90 3.56
N LEU A 166 1.53 15.17 4.61
CA LEU A 166 1.59 16.37 5.44
C LEU A 166 2.72 16.36 6.48
N GLY A 167 3.49 15.27 6.60
CA GLY A 167 4.60 15.11 7.53
C GLY A 167 4.14 15.03 8.98
N LYS A 168 3.23 14.11 9.32
CA LYS A 168 2.65 13.99 10.67
C LYS A 168 3.25 12.86 11.53
N SER A 169 4.42 12.33 11.17
CA SER A 169 5.11 11.31 11.96
C SER A 169 6.04 11.92 13.01
N ASP A 170 6.08 11.31 14.20
CA ASP A 170 6.93 11.63 15.35
C ASP A 170 8.21 12.43 15.03
N GLY A 171 8.15 13.75 15.22
CA GLY A 171 9.32 14.64 15.23
C GLY A 171 9.71 15.34 13.93
N ILE A 172 9.01 15.13 12.81
CA ILE A 172 9.27 15.84 11.55
C ILE A 172 8.02 16.59 11.09
N ASP A 173 7.86 17.85 11.52
CA ASP A 173 6.85 18.75 10.96
C ASP A 173 7.44 19.47 9.73
N VAL A 174 7.27 18.88 8.55
CA VAL A 174 7.82 19.42 7.28
C VAL A 174 7.12 20.73 6.88
N GLN A 175 5.94 21.02 7.45
CA GLN A 175 5.06 22.11 7.00
C GLN A 175 4.80 23.20 8.04
N ALA A 176 5.61 23.30 9.10
CA ALA A 176 5.51 24.37 10.09
C ALA A 176 5.51 25.77 9.43
N GLY A 177 4.32 26.35 9.23
CA GLY A 177 4.09 27.73 8.80
C GLY A 177 3.75 28.00 7.32
N LYS A 178 3.62 27.00 6.42
CA LYS A 178 3.25 27.22 5.00
C LYS A 178 1.82 26.73 4.68
N GLN A 179 1.06 27.47 3.89
CA GLN A 179 -0.21 26.97 3.35
C GLN A 179 0.05 26.07 2.15
N ILE A 180 -0.71 24.97 2.01
CA ILE A 180 -0.60 24.04 0.86
C ILE A 180 -0.67 24.78 -0.48
N ASN A 181 -1.51 25.83 -0.54
CA ASN A 181 -1.72 26.61 -1.76
C ASN A 181 -0.50 27.44 -2.19
N ASP A 182 0.47 27.64 -1.30
CA ASP A 182 1.73 28.35 -1.59
C ASP A 182 2.83 27.40 -2.10
N LEU A 183 2.58 26.09 -2.09
CA LEU A 183 3.53 25.09 -2.52
C LEU A 183 3.48 24.94 -4.04
N LYS A 184 4.66 24.70 -4.62
CA LYS A 184 4.82 24.50 -6.06
C LYS A 184 5.65 23.25 -6.35
N ILE A 185 5.38 22.65 -7.50
CA ILE A 185 6.15 21.53 -8.06
C ILE A 185 6.66 21.91 -9.44
N ALA A 186 7.87 21.47 -9.77
CA ALA A 186 8.45 21.70 -11.08
C ALA A 186 8.12 20.54 -12.03
N ILE A 187 7.58 20.87 -13.20
CA ILE A 187 7.18 19.90 -14.22
C ILE A 187 7.99 20.12 -15.48
N TYR A 188 8.71 19.07 -15.89
CA TYR A 188 9.38 19.00 -17.18
C TYR A 188 8.46 18.38 -18.23
N GLY A 189 8.31 19.03 -19.39
CA GLY A 189 7.55 18.54 -20.52
C GLY A 189 8.41 18.45 -21.79
N ASN A 190 8.17 17.44 -22.62
CA ASN A 190 8.81 17.26 -23.92
C ASN A 190 7.82 16.74 -24.99
N ASN A 191 7.85 17.31 -26.19
CA ASN A 191 6.99 16.92 -27.32
C ASN A 191 7.74 16.17 -28.46
N GLY A 192 9.00 15.82 -28.23
CA GLY A 192 9.93 15.19 -29.17
C GLY A 192 10.83 16.17 -29.94
N THR A 193 10.51 17.46 -29.95
CA THR A 193 11.31 18.50 -30.64
C THR A 193 11.74 19.63 -29.71
N SER A 194 10.90 19.97 -28.73
CA SER A 194 11.11 21.03 -27.75
C SER A 194 10.88 20.50 -26.34
N SER A 195 11.50 21.17 -25.37
CA SER A 195 11.37 20.86 -23.94
C SER A 195 11.17 22.15 -23.14
N VAL A 196 10.34 22.09 -22.10
CA VAL A 196 10.11 23.21 -21.17
C VAL A 196 10.01 22.71 -19.74
N VAL A 197 10.33 23.58 -18.78
CA VAL A 197 10.09 23.34 -17.35
C VAL A 197 9.25 24.48 -16.82
N HIS A 198 8.14 24.15 -16.15
CA HIS A 198 7.25 25.14 -15.54
C HIS A 198 6.89 24.71 -14.11
N ASP A 199 6.72 25.70 -13.25
CA ASP A 199 6.20 25.51 -11.90
C ASP A 199 4.66 25.39 -11.94
N ALA A 200 4.12 24.46 -11.16
CA ALA A 200 2.69 24.28 -10.96
C ALA A 200 2.37 24.47 -9.47
N TYR A 201 1.43 25.36 -9.17
CA TYR A 201 0.95 25.58 -7.81
C TYR A 201 0.00 24.47 -7.39
N LEU A 202 0.12 24.04 -6.13
CA LEU A 202 -0.76 23.03 -5.56
C LEU A 202 -2.06 23.70 -5.09
N MET A 203 -3.18 23.09 -5.41
CA MET A 203 -4.50 23.43 -4.93
C MET A 203 -5.01 22.28 -4.07
N ARG A 204 -5.51 22.62 -2.89
CA ARG A 204 -6.06 21.63 -1.98
C ARG A 204 -7.41 21.11 -2.47
N VAL A 205 -7.57 19.77 -2.56
CA VAL A 205 -8.86 19.14 -2.91
C VAL A 205 -9.62 18.72 -1.66
N THR A 206 -8.98 17.97 -0.75
CA THR A 206 -9.66 17.53 0.48
C THR A 206 -9.47 18.53 1.63
N PRO A 207 -10.53 18.92 2.34
CA PRO A 207 -10.52 20.03 3.31
C PRO A 207 -9.85 19.70 4.65
N HIS A 208 -9.48 18.45 4.89
CA HIS A 208 -9.15 17.97 6.22
C HIS A 208 -7.65 17.85 6.49
N ASN A 209 -7.24 18.18 7.71
CA ASN A 209 -5.86 17.99 8.17
C ASN A 209 -5.68 16.73 9.04
N PHE A 210 -6.72 15.96 9.33
CA PHE A 210 -6.59 14.83 10.27
C PHE A 210 -5.94 13.59 9.64
N CYS A 211 -5.90 13.47 8.31
CA CYS A 211 -5.10 12.46 7.62
C CYS A 211 -3.71 12.99 7.29
N GLU A 212 -2.73 12.09 7.38
CA GLU A 212 -1.35 12.36 6.98
C GLU A 212 -1.24 12.52 5.46
N MET A 213 -1.97 11.72 4.69
CA MET A 213 -2.10 11.87 3.25
C MET A 213 -3.34 12.69 2.88
N ILE A 214 -3.19 13.64 1.96
CA ILE A 214 -4.31 14.42 1.40
C ILE A 214 -4.20 14.54 -0.12
N THR A 215 -5.34 14.69 -0.82
CA THR A 215 -5.37 14.95 -2.25
C THR A 215 -5.18 16.44 -2.57
N VAL A 216 -4.32 16.70 -3.55
CA VAL A 216 -4.06 18.00 -4.16
C VAL A 216 -4.19 17.92 -5.68
N PHE A 217 -4.53 19.05 -6.27
CA PHE A 217 -4.67 19.27 -7.71
C PHE A 217 -3.67 20.33 -8.14
N ALA A 218 -3.06 20.17 -9.31
CA ALA A 218 -2.24 21.21 -9.93
C ALA A 218 -2.50 21.21 -11.43
N SER A 219 -2.40 22.39 -12.05
CA SER A 219 -2.46 22.51 -13.51
C SER A 219 -1.31 23.37 -14.01
N VAL A 220 -0.75 22.99 -15.15
CA VAL A 220 0.38 23.70 -15.76
C VAL A 220 0.22 23.74 -17.28
N SER A 221 0.55 24.89 -17.88
CA SER A 221 0.64 25.02 -19.33
C SER A 221 2.06 24.68 -19.80
N LEU A 222 2.15 23.67 -20.66
CA LEU A 222 3.38 23.18 -21.29
C LEU A 222 3.33 23.46 -22.80
N MET A 223 3.57 22.43 -23.62
CA MET A 223 3.58 22.51 -25.08
C MET A 223 2.50 21.59 -25.67
N PRO A 224 1.95 21.91 -26.85
CA PRO A 224 1.05 21.01 -27.57
C PRO A 224 1.71 19.66 -27.88
N LYS A 225 0.88 18.61 -28.00
CA LYS A 225 1.31 17.24 -28.37
C LYS A 225 2.42 16.70 -27.46
N LEU A 226 2.25 16.91 -26.14
CA LEU A 226 3.16 16.40 -25.12
C LEU A 226 3.35 14.88 -25.30
N LYS A 227 4.61 14.43 -25.29
CA LYS A 227 4.99 13.00 -25.37
C LYS A 227 5.52 12.47 -24.05
N LEU A 228 6.12 13.34 -23.24
CA LEU A 228 6.78 12.99 -21.99
C LEU A 228 6.55 14.09 -20.95
N ALA A 229 6.20 13.69 -19.73
CA ALA A 229 6.09 14.56 -18.56
C ALA A 229 6.91 13.98 -17.41
N ARG A 230 7.65 14.81 -16.67
CA ARG A 230 8.40 14.39 -15.47
C ARG A 230 8.19 15.36 -14.32
N LEU A 231 8.05 14.82 -13.11
CA LEU A 231 8.24 15.58 -11.86
C LEU A 231 9.73 15.79 -11.66
N VAL A 232 10.11 17.03 -11.34
CA VAL A 232 11.50 17.40 -11.07
C VAL A 232 11.67 17.69 -9.58
N SER A 233 12.72 17.14 -9.00
CA SER A 233 13.17 17.39 -7.62
C SER A 233 14.69 17.60 -7.60
N ASP A 234 15.22 18.04 -6.45
CA ASP A 234 16.67 18.24 -6.29
C ASP A 234 17.46 16.93 -6.48
N ASP A 235 16.88 15.79 -6.09
CA ASP A 235 17.50 14.46 -6.18
C ASP A 235 17.31 13.77 -7.55
N GLY A 236 16.59 14.38 -8.51
CA GLY A 236 16.38 13.79 -9.84
C GLY A 236 15.02 14.11 -10.47
N SER A 237 14.60 13.27 -11.42
CA SER A 237 13.28 13.42 -12.06
C SER A 237 12.60 12.07 -12.26
N THR A 238 11.27 12.03 -12.09
CA THR A 238 10.46 10.83 -12.25
C THR A 238 9.42 11.04 -13.34
N GLU A 239 9.32 10.11 -14.28
CA GLU A 239 8.31 10.15 -15.35
C GLU A 239 6.90 9.92 -14.83
N ILE A 240 5.95 10.74 -15.29
CA ILE A 240 4.55 10.67 -14.91
C ILE A 240 3.74 10.21 -16.12
N PRO A 241 2.96 9.12 -16.01
CA PRO A 241 2.01 8.75 -17.05
C PRO A 241 0.87 9.78 -17.10
N PHE A 242 0.43 10.12 -18.31
CA PHE A 242 -0.71 11.00 -18.53
C PHE A 242 -1.64 10.43 -19.60
N SER A 243 -2.91 10.82 -19.56
CA SER A 243 -3.93 10.41 -20.53
C SER A 243 -4.58 11.63 -21.15
N ILE A 244 -5.05 11.47 -22.38
CA ILE A 244 -5.80 12.51 -23.10
C ILE A 244 -7.27 12.48 -22.64
N PRO A 245 -7.94 13.64 -22.51
CA PRO A 245 -9.37 13.71 -22.20
C PRO A 245 -10.25 12.92 -23.19
N SER A 246 -11.46 12.58 -22.75
CA SER A 246 -12.49 12.03 -23.62
C SER A 246 -13.16 13.17 -24.38
N TYR A 247 -13.35 12.99 -25.69
CA TYR A 247 -14.11 13.92 -26.54
C TYR A 247 -15.40 13.30 -27.10
N GLY A 248 -15.70 12.04 -26.74
CA GLY A 248 -16.99 11.42 -27.07
C GLY A 248 -18.10 12.11 -26.29
N LYS A 249 -19.12 12.64 -26.99
CA LYS A 249 -20.23 13.37 -26.37
C LYS A 249 -21.05 12.43 -25.47
N HIS A 250 -21.20 12.80 -24.21
CA HIS A 250 -22.05 12.12 -23.22
C HIS A 250 -22.80 13.19 -22.43
N ASP A 251 -24.12 13.20 -22.37
CA ASP A 251 -24.81 14.26 -21.63
C ASP A 251 -24.55 14.17 -20.12
N VAL A 252 -24.49 12.94 -19.59
CA VAL A 252 -24.18 12.64 -18.18
C VAL A 252 -23.18 11.48 -18.06
N VAL A 253 -22.22 11.61 -17.15
CA VAL A 253 -21.26 10.54 -16.80
C VAL A 253 -21.35 10.21 -15.31
N THR A 254 -21.43 8.94 -14.96
CA THR A 254 -21.38 8.45 -13.58
C THR A 254 -20.00 7.88 -13.29
N CYS A 255 -19.26 8.54 -12.41
CA CYS A 255 -17.89 8.20 -12.03
C CYS A 255 -17.87 7.44 -10.70
N PHE A 256 -17.18 6.31 -10.68
CA PHE A 256 -16.96 5.47 -9.51
C PHE A 256 -15.49 5.50 -9.11
N SER A 257 -15.23 5.65 -7.81
CA SER A 257 -13.89 5.59 -7.24
C SER A 257 -13.18 4.23 -7.46
N PRO A 258 -11.85 4.15 -7.22
CA PRO A 258 -11.06 2.98 -7.57
C PRO A 258 -11.41 1.74 -6.76
N ILE A 259 -12.12 0.77 -7.35
CA ILE A 259 -12.57 -0.41 -6.60
C ILE A 259 -11.42 -1.39 -6.30
N TYR A 260 -11.41 -1.92 -5.08
CA TYR A 260 -10.42 -2.87 -4.56
C TYR A 260 -11.10 -4.11 -3.95
N VAL A 261 -10.68 -5.29 -4.40
CA VAL A 261 -11.22 -6.61 -3.99
C VAL A 261 -12.75 -6.64 -4.04
N TYR A 262 -13.33 -6.11 -5.11
CA TYR A 262 -14.78 -5.99 -5.27
C TYR A 262 -15.46 -7.34 -5.57
N GLU A 263 -16.58 -7.63 -4.88
CA GLU A 263 -17.33 -8.90 -4.93
C GLU A 263 -18.83 -8.75 -5.19
N GLN A 264 -19.40 -7.54 -5.12
CA GLN A 264 -20.84 -7.28 -5.19
C GLN A 264 -21.33 -7.17 -6.65
N TRP A 265 -21.31 -8.28 -7.37
CA TRP A 265 -21.67 -8.30 -8.80
C TRP A 265 -23.14 -7.93 -9.09
N GLN A 266 -24.06 -8.15 -8.15
CA GLN A 266 -25.47 -7.77 -8.30
C GLN A 266 -25.66 -6.26 -8.40
N ASN A 267 -24.96 -5.52 -7.54
CA ASN A 267 -24.99 -4.05 -7.51
C ASN A 267 -24.46 -3.48 -8.83
N PHE A 268 -23.38 -4.07 -9.35
CA PHE A 268 -22.84 -3.72 -10.67
C PHE A 268 -23.87 -3.91 -11.80
N LEU A 269 -24.49 -5.10 -11.89
CA LEU A 269 -25.49 -5.39 -12.93
C LEU A 269 -26.72 -4.49 -12.82
N LEU A 270 -27.21 -4.22 -11.61
CA LEU A 270 -28.33 -3.32 -11.41
C LEU A 270 -27.98 -1.89 -11.86
N ALA A 271 -26.84 -1.37 -11.39
CA ALA A 271 -26.39 -0.02 -11.67
C ALA A 271 -26.17 0.22 -13.17
N VAL A 272 -25.44 -0.67 -13.86
CA VAL A 272 -25.06 -0.46 -15.27
C VAL A 272 -26.28 -0.37 -16.20
N HIS A 273 -27.34 -1.13 -15.94
CA HIS A 273 -28.56 -1.09 -16.75
C HIS A 273 -29.46 0.11 -16.41
N ILE A 274 -29.57 0.49 -15.13
CA ILE A 274 -30.31 1.70 -14.73
C ILE A 274 -29.66 2.94 -15.34
N TYR A 275 -28.34 3.09 -15.18
CA TYR A 275 -27.66 4.28 -15.67
C TYR A 275 -27.78 4.42 -17.19
N LYS A 276 -27.60 3.32 -17.93
CA LYS A 276 -27.82 3.31 -19.38
C LYS A 276 -29.26 3.70 -19.76
N LYS A 277 -30.26 3.17 -19.06
CA LYS A 277 -31.68 3.44 -19.35
C LYS A 277 -32.03 4.93 -19.28
N PHE A 278 -31.43 5.65 -18.34
CA PHE A 278 -31.71 7.07 -18.12
C PHE A 278 -30.66 8.01 -18.74
N GLY A 279 -29.76 7.48 -19.59
CA GLY A 279 -28.87 8.27 -20.42
C GLY A 279 -27.50 8.62 -19.82
N ALA A 280 -27.06 7.90 -18.77
CA ALA A 280 -25.73 8.10 -18.18
C ALA A 280 -24.71 7.05 -18.66
N PHE A 281 -23.47 7.51 -18.90
CA PHE A 281 -22.33 6.64 -19.21
C PHE A 281 -21.53 6.32 -17.94
N MET A 282 -21.17 5.05 -17.71
CA MET A 282 -20.49 4.61 -16.50
C MET A 282 -18.96 4.58 -16.65
N HIS A 283 -18.22 5.18 -15.72
CA HIS A 283 -16.76 5.14 -15.66
C HIS A 283 -16.28 4.57 -14.32
N ILE A 284 -15.55 3.46 -14.35
CA ILE A 284 -15.07 2.77 -13.15
C ILE A 284 -13.54 2.75 -13.15
N TYR A 285 -12.94 3.29 -12.08
CA TYR A 285 -11.53 3.03 -11.80
C TYR A 285 -11.37 1.66 -11.13
N LEU A 286 -10.37 0.89 -11.56
CA LEU A 286 -10.14 -0.47 -11.08
C LEU A 286 -8.71 -0.63 -10.55
N ILE A 287 -8.60 -1.10 -9.29
CA ILE A 287 -7.36 -1.60 -8.71
C ILE A 287 -7.35 -3.12 -8.74
N SER A 288 -8.39 -3.75 -8.18
CA SER A 288 -8.55 -5.20 -8.19
C SER A 288 -10.00 -5.62 -7.95
N CYS A 289 -10.42 -6.75 -8.51
CA CYS A 289 -11.70 -7.39 -8.22
C CYS A 289 -11.60 -8.90 -8.48
N ILE A 290 -12.65 -9.64 -8.13
CA ILE A 290 -12.72 -11.08 -8.43
C ILE A 290 -12.64 -11.30 -9.95
N THR A 291 -11.86 -12.30 -10.38
CA THR A 291 -11.60 -12.59 -11.80
C THR A 291 -12.87 -12.75 -12.64
N SER A 292 -13.91 -13.42 -12.12
CA SER A 292 -15.17 -13.59 -12.85
C SER A 292 -15.94 -12.29 -13.03
N ILE A 293 -15.87 -11.38 -12.06
CA ILE A 293 -16.45 -10.03 -12.15
C ILE A 293 -15.65 -9.17 -13.14
N PHE A 294 -14.33 -9.27 -13.14
CA PHE A 294 -13.49 -8.53 -14.10
C PHE A 294 -13.84 -8.90 -15.54
N LYS A 295 -13.92 -10.21 -15.84
CA LYS A 295 -14.36 -10.72 -17.15
C LYS A 295 -15.76 -10.23 -17.51
N LEU A 296 -16.68 -10.16 -16.55
CA LEU A 296 -18.03 -9.64 -16.76
C LEU A 296 -17.97 -8.16 -17.15
N MET A 297 -17.26 -7.32 -16.40
CA MET A 297 -17.09 -5.89 -16.70
C MET A 297 -16.48 -5.68 -18.09
N GLN A 298 -15.50 -6.50 -18.50
CA GLN A 298 -14.93 -6.43 -19.85
C GLN A 298 -15.95 -6.68 -20.97
N ARG A 299 -16.96 -7.53 -20.75
CA ARG A 299 -18.06 -7.73 -21.72
C ARG A 299 -18.93 -6.49 -21.85
N TYR A 300 -19.23 -5.83 -20.74
CA TYR A 300 -20.00 -4.58 -20.72
C TYR A 300 -19.23 -3.42 -21.34
N GLU A 301 -17.93 -3.32 -21.08
CA GLU A 301 -17.06 -2.34 -21.73
C GLU A 301 -17.01 -2.55 -23.25
N ALA A 302 -16.81 -3.79 -23.71
CA ALA A 302 -16.80 -4.12 -25.14
C ALA A 302 -18.15 -3.84 -25.84
N ALA A 303 -19.26 -3.89 -25.10
CA ALA A 303 -20.59 -3.53 -25.58
C ALA A 303 -20.88 -2.02 -25.53
N GLY A 304 -19.95 -1.19 -25.03
CA GLY A 304 -20.08 0.26 -24.97
C GLY A 304 -20.91 0.80 -23.81
N TYR A 305 -21.20 -0.01 -22.79
CA TYR A 305 -22.01 0.41 -21.64
C TYR A 305 -21.23 1.25 -20.63
N MET A 306 -19.93 0.99 -20.54
CA MET A 306 -19.07 1.57 -19.52
C MET A 306 -17.61 1.60 -19.99
N ARG A 307 -16.76 2.24 -19.20
CA ARG A 307 -15.31 2.18 -19.35
C ARG A 307 -14.64 1.75 -18.06
N ILE A 308 -13.71 0.81 -18.17
CA ILE A 308 -12.80 0.40 -17.11
C ILE A 308 -11.51 1.21 -17.26
N GLN A 309 -11.11 1.88 -16.19
CA GLN A 309 -9.86 2.62 -16.16
C GLN A 309 -8.92 2.04 -15.10
N PRO A 310 -7.76 1.49 -15.49
CA PRO A 310 -6.75 1.08 -14.52
C PRO A 310 -6.30 2.28 -13.68
N TRP A 311 -6.26 2.09 -12.36
CA TRP A 311 -5.72 3.08 -11.43
C TRP A 311 -4.24 2.79 -11.17
N ASN A 312 -3.38 3.37 -12.03
CA ASN A 312 -1.95 3.08 -12.07
C ASN A 312 -1.16 3.87 -11.01
N ARG A 313 -0.09 3.25 -10.51
CA ARG A 313 0.83 3.85 -9.54
C ARG A 313 2.14 4.31 -10.21
N VAL A 314 2.62 5.49 -9.83
CA VAL A 314 3.98 5.95 -10.15
C VAL A 314 4.92 5.56 -9.01
N ASN A 315 6.02 4.89 -9.34
CA ASN A 315 7.07 4.55 -8.38
C ASN A 315 8.12 5.66 -8.36
N PHE A 316 8.37 6.24 -7.19
CA PHE A 316 9.41 7.25 -6.99
C PHE A 316 10.68 6.57 -6.46
N PRO A 317 11.74 6.39 -7.27
CA PRO A 317 12.90 5.57 -6.91
C PRO A 317 13.72 6.16 -5.74
N HIS A 318 13.59 7.46 -5.48
CA HIS A 318 14.32 8.18 -4.44
C HIS A 318 13.50 8.40 -3.17
N VAL A 319 12.23 7.98 -3.12
CA VAL A 319 11.40 8.09 -1.92
C VAL A 319 11.45 6.76 -1.16
N PRO A 320 11.82 6.75 0.14
CA PRO A 320 11.93 5.52 0.91
C PRO A 320 10.62 4.70 0.89
N PRO A 321 10.66 3.36 0.76
CA PRO A 321 9.46 2.51 0.75
C PRO A 321 8.54 2.67 1.97
N GLN A 322 9.08 3.23 3.05
CA GLN A 322 8.40 3.49 4.32
C GLN A 322 7.55 4.79 4.28
N VAL A 323 7.94 5.75 3.43
CA VAL A 323 7.24 7.02 3.15
C VAL A 323 6.27 6.84 1.97
N VAL A 324 6.59 5.90 1.08
CA VAL A 324 5.78 5.49 -0.06
C VAL A 324 4.60 4.65 0.43
N ASP A 325 3.37 5.15 0.28
CA ASP A 325 2.13 4.47 0.71
C ASP A 325 2.15 2.95 0.39
N PRO A 326 2.40 2.08 1.38
CA PRO A 326 2.54 0.64 1.12
C PRO A 326 1.18 -0.03 0.95
N PHE A 327 0.07 0.70 1.12
CA PHE A 327 -1.29 0.18 0.97
C PHE A 327 -2.15 1.19 0.20
N VAL A 328 -2.51 0.87 -1.03
CA VAL A 328 -3.84 0.92 -1.71
C VAL A 328 -5.07 1.67 -1.08
N GLY A 329 -5.12 2.13 0.17
CA GLY A 329 -6.34 2.58 0.87
C GLY A 329 -6.48 4.05 1.29
N ILE A 330 -5.50 4.96 1.10
CA ILE A 330 -5.18 5.85 2.26
C ILE A 330 -5.46 7.33 1.99
N GLU A 331 -6.37 7.53 1.05
CA GLU A 331 -7.36 8.59 1.20
C GLU A 331 -8.78 8.10 0.84
N PHE A 332 -9.14 6.87 1.23
CA PHE A 332 -10.36 6.15 0.77
C PHE A 332 -10.25 5.69 -0.69
N GLN A 333 -9.26 4.83 -0.99
CA GLN A 333 -8.94 4.39 -2.37
C GLN A 333 -8.55 5.53 -3.33
N ASN A 334 -8.11 6.67 -2.79
CA ASN A 334 -7.85 7.88 -3.56
C ASN A 334 -9.11 8.40 -4.28
N GLN A 335 -10.26 8.32 -3.61
CA GLN A 335 -11.57 8.66 -4.15
C GLN A 335 -11.64 10.11 -4.65
N ALA A 336 -11.12 11.08 -3.88
CA ALA A 336 -11.09 12.47 -4.32
C ALA A 336 -10.24 12.65 -5.58
N ALA A 337 -9.09 11.97 -5.66
CA ALA A 337 -8.25 12.05 -6.84
C ALA A 337 -8.91 11.41 -8.06
N ALA A 338 -9.50 10.22 -7.91
CA ALA A 338 -10.17 9.53 -9.00
C ALA A 338 -11.39 10.29 -9.51
N HIS A 339 -12.18 10.90 -8.63
CA HIS A 339 -13.30 11.75 -9.03
C HIS A 339 -12.84 13.03 -9.73
N THR A 340 -11.74 13.62 -9.26
CA THR A 340 -11.12 14.77 -9.95
C THR A 340 -10.59 14.36 -11.33
N ASP A 341 -9.88 13.23 -11.47
CA ASP A 341 -9.43 12.72 -12.77
C ASP A 341 -10.62 12.44 -13.71
N CYS A 342 -11.68 11.82 -13.19
CA CYS A 342 -12.89 11.55 -13.97
C CYS A 342 -13.56 12.84 -14.46
N LEU A 343 -13.75 13.81 -13.56
CA LEU A 343 -14.32 15.12 -13.88
C LEU A 343 -13.54 15.77 -15.02
N LEU A 344 -12.21 15.85 -14.87
CA LEU A 344 -11.33 16.48 -15.85
C LEU A 344 -11.34 15.75 -17.20
N ARG A 345 -11.39 14.42 -17.18
CA ARG A 345 -11.45 13.60 -18.38
C ARG A 345 -12.71 13.84 -19.21
N TYR A 346 -13.85 14.11 -18.56
CA TYR A 346 -15.13 14.34 -19.24
C TYR A 346 -15.58 15.80 -19.25
N LYS A 347 -14.74 16.74 -18.78
CA LYS A 347 -15.09 18.16 -18.65
C LYS A 347 -15.60 18.80 -19.94
N GLU A 348 -15.02 18.40 -21.07
CA GLU A 348 -15.38 18.86 -22.41
C GLU A 348 -16.36 17.92 -23.14
N ALA A 349 -16.58 16.72 -22.61
CA ALA A 349 -17.42 15.69 -23.21
C ALA A 349 -18.82 15.59 -22.57
N ALA A 350 -18.99 16.08 -21.34
CA ALA A 350 -20.21 15.97 -20.59
C ALA A 350 -20.67 17.25 -19.92
N GLN A 351 -21.98 17.36 -19.74
CA GLN A 351 -22.59 18.49 -19.07
C GLN A 351 -22.59 18.29 -17.55
N PHE A 352 -23.01 17.11 -17.09
CA PHE A 352 -23.02 16.75 -15.68
C PHE A 352 -22.18 15.50 -15.41
N VAL A 353 -21.51 15.49 -14.26
CA VAL A 353 -20.78 14.32 -13.76
C VAL A 353 -21.29 13.96 -12.37
N MET A 354 -21.77 12.73 -12.22
CA MET A 354 -22.29 12.18 -10.97
C MET A 354 -21.19 11.39 -10.26
N PHE A 355 -21.00 11.61 -8.96
CA PHE A 355 -20.03 10.86 -8.15
C PHE A 355 -20.77 9.97 -7.18
N LEU A 356 -20.73 8.65 -7.41
CA LEU A 356 -21.55 7.68 -6.69
C LEU A 356 -20.75 6.41 -6.35
N ASP A 357 -21.22 5.66 -5.37
CA ASP A 357 -20.75 4.32 -5.05
C ASP A 357 -21.58 3.27 -5.83
N LEU A 358 -21.03 2.08 -6.09
CA LEU A 358 -21.72 1.03 -6.89
C LEU A 358 -23.00 0.50 -6.23
N ASP A 359 -23.19 0.75 -4.94
CA ASP A 359 -24.41 0.45 -4.18
C ASP A 359 -25.39 1.64 -4.15
N ASN A 360 -25.19 2.68 -4.96
CA ASN A 360 -26.08 3.82 -5.10
C ASN A 360 -26.70 3.82 -6.49
N ILE A 361 -28.02 4.06 -6.56
CA ILE A 361 -28.75 4.30 -7.80
C ILE A 361 -29.61 5.56 -7.65
N ILE A 362 -29.77 6.31 -8.74
CA ILE A 362 -30.71 7.43 -8.84
C ILE A 362 -31.72 7.07 -9.91
N ILE A 363 -33.00 7.19 -9.60
CA ILE A 363 -34.08 7.02 -10.58
C ILE A 363 -34.72 8.39 -10.76
N PRO A 364 -34.68 8.98 -11.97
CA PRO A 364 -35.30 10.29 -12.22
C PRO A 364 -36.77 10.32 -11.82
N ARG A 365 -37.19 11.39 -11.14
CA ARG A 365 -38.57 11.60 -10.62
C ARG A 365 -39.31 12.71 -11.36
N ILE A 366 -38.60 13.72 -11.86
CA ILE A 366 -39.20 14.95 -12.41
C ILE A 366 -39.01 15.10 -13.92
N ALA A 367 -38.20 14.22 -14.52
CA ALA A 367 -37.94 14.15 -15.95
C ALA A 367 -37.61 12.71 -16.39
N PRO A 368 -37.75 12.35 -17.68
CA PRO A 368 -37.50 11.00 -18.17
C PRO A 368 -36.02 10.60 -18.30
N THR A 369 -35.08 11.55 -18.25
CA THR A 369 -33.63 11.30 -18.36
C THR A 369 -32.86 12.08 -17.29
N TYR A 370 -31.61 11.67 -17.00
CA TYR A 370 -30.78 12.38 -16.02
C TYR A 370 -30.47 13.81 -16.44
N VAL A 371 -30.13 14.02 -17.72
CA VAL A 371 -29.79 15.37 -18.22
C VAL A 371 -30.97 16.31 -18.06
N GLU A 372 -32.17 15.89 -18.45
CA GLU A 372 -33.38 16.70 -18.32
C GLU A 372 -33.75 16.96 -16.85
N GLU A 373 -33.54 15.98 -15.95
CA GLU A 373 -33.76 16.18 -14.51
C GLU A 373 -32.80 17.24 -13.96
N PHE A 374 -31.50 17.11 -14.24
CA PHE A 374 -30.50 18.06 -13.73
C PHE A 374 -30.65 19.45 -14.34
N GLN A 375 -31.02 19.54 -15.62
CA GLN A 375 -31.37 20.80 -16.28
C GLN A 375 -32.59 21.45 -15.61
N ARG A 376 -33.64 20.68 -15.33
CA ARG A 376 -34.83 21.19 -14.66
C ARG A 376 -34.54 21.69 -13.24
N LEU A 377 -33.65 21.02 -12.52
CA LEU A 377 -33.21 21.45 -11.18
C LEU A 377 -32.37 22.75 -11.23
N THR A 378 -31.72 23.03 -12.35
CA THR A 378 -30.81 24.20 -12.54
C THR A 378 -31.41 25.34 -13.35
N LEU A 379 -32.57 25.15 -14.00
CA LEU A 379 -33.20 26.05 -14.97
C LEU A 379 -33.24 27.54 -14.55
N ASP A 380 -33.65 27.82 -13.31
CA ASP A 380 -33.81 29.18 -12.77
C ASP A 380 -32.70 29.57 -11.78
N LYS A 381 -31.59 28.82 -11.75
CA LYS A 381 -30.55 28.97 -10.73
C LYS A 381 -29.20 29.27 -11.38
N PRO A 382 -28.82 30.55 -11.53
CA PRO A 382 -27.56 30.90 -12.18
C PRO A 382 -26.36 30.38 -11.36
N ARG A 383 -25.35 29.87 -12.06
CA ARG A 383 -24.01 29.50 -11.53
C ARG A 383 -23.95 28.37 -10.49
N ILE A 384 -24.94 27.48 -10.47
CA ILE A 384 -24.88 26.30 -9.59
C ILE A 384 -23.83 25.28 -10.08
N ALA A 385 -22.82 25.05 -9.24
CA ALA A 385 -21.75 24.09 -9.48
C ALA A 385 -22.12 22.66 -9.04
N TYR A 386 -22.98 22.51 -8.03
CA TYR A 386 -23.31 21.21 -7.44
C TYR A 386 -24.80 21.04 -7.17
N LEU A 387 -25.33 19.87 -7.53
CA LEU A 387 -26.58 19.34 -7.02
C LEU A 387 -26.26 18.36 -5.88
N VAL A 388 -26.84 18.58 -4.71
CA VAL A 388 -26.61 17.77 -3.50
C VAL A 388 -27.84 16.92 -3.23
N TYR A 389 -27.67 15.59 -3.32
CA TYR A 389 -28.73 14.61 -3.08
C TYR A 389 -28.54 13.94 -1.71
N ASP A 390 -29.61 13.87 -0.92
CA ASP A 390 -29.65 13.03 0.26
C ASP A 390 -29.84 11.55 -0.13
N GLN A 391 -29.42 10.64 0.74
CA GLN A 391 -29.46 9.20 0.51
C GLN A 391 -30.51 8.52 1.40
N GLU A 392 -31.31 7.62 0.84
CA GLU A 392 -32.30 6.79 1.54
C GLU A 392 -31.89 5.32 1.49
N ASN A 393 -31.98 4.62 2.63
CA ASN A 393 -31.54 3.22 2.74
C ASN A 393 -32.64 2.25 2.31
N TYR A 394 -32.29 1.30 1.44
CA TYR A 394 -33.18 0.25 0.97
C TYR A 394 -32.59 -1.13 1.22
N ALA A 395 -33.43 -2.04 1.72
CA ALA A 395 -33.15 -3.47 1.75
C ALA A 395 -33.58 -4.09 0.42
N VAL A 396 -32.79 -5.04 -0.08
CA VAL A 396 -33.02 -5.69 -1.37
C VAL A 396 -32.78 -7.19 -1.26
N VAL A 397 -33.57 -7.98 -1.98
CA VAL A 397 -33.39 -9.44 -2.06
C VAL A 397 -32.83 -9.79 -3.43
N ALA A 398 -31.68 -10.46 -3.43
CA ALA A 398 -31.03 -10.90 -4.65
C ALA A 398 -30.81 -12.42 -4.63
N PRO A 399 -30.88 -13.08 -5.81
CA PRO A 399 -30.58 -14.49 -5.91
C PRO A 399 -29.08 -14.73 -5.67
N ARG A 400 -28.79 -15.79 -4.94
CA ARG A 400 -27.40 -16.20 -4.65
C ARG A 400 -26.63 -16.68 -5.89
N LYS A 401 -27.33 -17.27 -6.86
CA LYS A 401 -26.73 -17.85 -8.08
C LYS A 401 -26.88 -16.89 -9.24
N GLY A 402 -25.79 -16.60 -9.96
CA GLY A 402 -25.84 -15.70 -11.12
C GLY A 402 -26.80 -16.14 -12.23
N ARG A 403 -26.96 -17.46 -12.46
CA ARG A 403 -27.94 -18.00 -13.42
C ARG A 403 -29.41 -17.63 -13.12
N ALA A 404 -29.70 -17.28 -11.88
CA ALA A 404 -31.04 -16.93 -11.43
C ALA A 404 -31.26 -15.42 -11.31
N PHE A 405 -30.26 -14.61 -11.68
CA PHE A 405 -30.33 -13.15 -11.57
C PHE A 405 -31.32 -12.56 -12.58
N SER A 406 -32.09 -11.59 -12.11
CA SER A 406 -33.03 -10.78 -12.88
C SER A 406 -33.00 -9.38 -12.27
N VAL A 407 -32.88 -8.35 -13.13
CA VAL A 407 -32.85 -6.95 -12.71
C VAL A 407 -34.25 -6.55 -12.25
N GLU A 408 -35.29 -6.95 -12.98
CA GLU A 408 -36.70 -6.79 -12.61
C GLU A 408 -36.97 -7.32 -11.19
N SER A 409 -36.54 -8.55 -10.92
CA SER A 409 -36.84 -9.17 -9.64
C SER A 409 -36.10 -8.49 -8.49
N MET A 410 -34.90 -7.97 -8.73
CA MET A 410 -34.15 -7.18 -7.74
C MET A 410 -34.84 -5.83 -7.48
N LEU A 411 -35.25 -5.11 -8.53
CA LEU A 411 -36.00 -3.85 -8.43
C LEU A 411 -37.33 -4.00 -7.67
N ASN A 412 -38.10 -5.04 -7.99
CA ASN A 412 -39.38 -5.34 -7.34
C ASN A 412 -39.24 -5.75 -5.86
N SER A 413 -38.01 -6.08 -5.42
CA SER A 413 -37.73 -6.48 -4.04
C SER A 413 -37.30 -5.33 -3.13
N LEU A 414 -37.07 -4.13 -3.69
CA LEU A 414 -36.61 -2.96 -2.96
C LEU A 414 -37.60 -2.57 -1.86
N ARG A 415 -37.09 -2.38 -0.64
CA ARG A 415 -37.89 -1.94 0.51
C ARG A 415 -37.19 -0.82 1.23
N TYR A 416 -37.87 0.31 1.33
CA TYR A 416 -37.40 1.41 2.16
C TYR A 416 -37.24 0.95 3.60
N THR A 417 -36.06 1.18 4.16
CA THR A 417 -35.80 0.98 5.59
C THR A 417 -35.99 2.33 6.26
N ARG A 418 -36.81 2.41 7.32
CA ARG A 418 -37.09 3.67 8.05
C ARG A 418 -35.88 4.14 8.89
N GLU A 419 -34.68 4.01 8.36
CA GLU A 419 -33.46 4.51 8.97
C GLU A 419 -33.22 5.96 8.53
N LYS A 420 -32.40 6.69 9.30
CA LYS A 420 -32.09 8.08 8.97
C LYS A 420 -31.31 8.15 7.65
N PRO A 421 -31.54 9.19 6.83
CA PRO A 421 -30.77 9.42 5.62
C PRO A 421 -29.26 9.34 5.87
N THR A 422 -28.55 8.70 4.94
CA THR A 422 -27.08 8.57 4.98
C THR A 422 -26.41 9.82 4.38
N ILE A 423 -25.09 9.77 4.21
CA ILE A 423 -24.28 10.95 3.87
C ILE A 423 -24.63 11.42 2.45
N SER A 424 -25.00 12.69 2.28
CA SER A 424 -25.36 13.26 0.96
C SER A 424 -24.21 13.12 -0.05
N ARG A 425 -24.56 13.06 -1.34
CA ARG A 425 -23.63 12.97 -2.48
C ARG A 425 -23.81 14.16 -3.41
N VAL A 426 -22.80 14.41 -4.25
CA VAL A 426 -22.81 15.53 -5.18
C VAL A 426 -22.80 15.10 -6.65
N ILE A 427 -23.49 15.88 -7.46
CA ILE A 427 -23.43 15.84 -8.92
C ILE A 427 -22.91 17.20 -9.36
N ALA A 428 -21.86 17.21 -10.16
CA ALA A 428 -21.20 18.44 -10.57
C ALA A 428 -21.60 18.86 -11.98
N ASP A 429 -21.77 20.16 -12.15
CA ASP A 429 -21.81 20.81 -13.44
C ASP A 429 -20.39 21.07 -13.95
N THR A 430 -20.01 20.48 -15.07
CA THR A 430 -18.63 20.52 -15.56
C THR A 430 -18.14 21.92 -15.92
N ARG A 431 -19.06 22.89 -16.13
CA ARG A 431 -18.73 24.28 -16.44
C ARG A 431 -18.04 24.99 -15.28
N TYR A 432 -18.42 24.67 -14.04
CA TYR A 432 -18.07 25.48 -12.87
C TYR A 432 -17.04 24.84 -11.93
N VAL A 433 -16.62 23.60 -12.18
CA VAL A 433 -15.69 22.87 -11.29
C VAL A 433 -14.46 22.30 -12.02
N ASN A 434 -13.30 22.34 -11.37
CA ASN A 434 -12.03 21.79 -11.88
C ASN A 434 -11.46 20.66 -11.02
N TYR A 435 -11.91 20.56 -9.77
CA TYR A 435 -11.60 19.48 -8.84
C TYR A 435 -12.82 19.22 -7.98
N THR A 436 -12.91 18.01 -7.42
CA THR A 436 -14.12 17.62 -6.72
C THR A 436 -13.88 16.49 -5.74
N TRP A 437 -14.84 16.31 -4.84
CA TRP A 437 -14.96 15.16 -3.97
C TRP A 437 -16.42 14.71 -3.93
N ILE A 438 -16.67 13.47 -3.51
CA ILE A 438 -18.01 12.87 -3.55
C ILE A 438 -18.98 13.46 -2.51
N TYR A 439 -18.44 14.05 -1.43
CA TYR A 439 -19.22 14.60 -0.33
C TYR A 439 -19.36 16.12 -0.45
N PRO A 440 -20.50 16.69 -0.03
CA PRO A 440 -20.64 18.14 0.09
C PRO A 440 -19.70 18.65 1.20
N ASN A 441 -18.89 19.67 0.91
CA ASN A 441 -17.87 20.17 1.82
C ASN A 441 -17.94 21.69 2.01
N SER A 442 -17.92 22.18 3.25
CA SER A 442 -18.03 23.60 3.61
C SER A 442 -16.85 24.49 3.20
N TYR A 443 -15.68 23.93 2.86
CA TYR A 443 -14.45 24.71 2.59
C TYR A 443 -14.08 24.83 1.10
N SER A 444 -14.76 24.08 0.22
CA SER A 444 -14.59 24.16 -1.24
C SER A 444 -15.83 24.72 -1.95
N ILE A 445 -16.90 25.04 -1.21
CA ILE A 445 -18.07 25.73 -1.75
C ILE A 445 -17.72 27.23 -1.82
N GLY A 446 -16.94 27.58 -2.83
CA GLY A 446 -16.90 28.93 -3.40
C GLY A 446 -17.91 29.09 -4.54
N SER A 447 -18.88 28.20 -4.66
CA SER A 447 -19.77 28.08 -5.82
C SER A 447 -21.16 27.63 -5.37
N ASP A 448 -22.19 28.25 -5.94
CA ASP A 448 -23.60 28.02 -5.65
C ASP A 448 -23.95 26.52 -5.72
N TYR A 449 -24.64 25.97 -4.71
CA TYR A 449 -25.13 24.59 -4.73
C TYR A 449 -26.64 24.54 -4.51
N TYR A 450 -27.30 23.53 -5.05
CA TYR A 450 -28.72 23.26 -4.79
C TYR A 450 -28.87 21.95 -4.04
N LYS A 451 -29.50 22.01 -2.86
CA LYS A 451 -29.93 20.80 -2.16
C LYS A 451 -31.23 20.31 -2.78
N VAL A 452 -31.19 19.13 -3.39
CA VAL A 452 -32.33 18.53 -4.08
C VAL A 452 -33.31 17.99 -3.04
N THR A 453 -34.58 18.36 -3.18
CA THR A 453 -35.68 17.95 -2.30
C THR A 453 -36.70 17.08 -3.04
N GLU A 454 -36.66 17.14 -4.36
CA GLU A 454 -37.58 16.49 -5.29
C GLU A 454 -37.23 15.01 -5.51
N ASN A 455 -35.99 14.61 -5.20
CA ASN A 455 -35.49 13.26 -5.41
C ASN A 455 -34.36 12.92 -4.42
N THR A 456 -34.14 11.63 -4.21
CA THR A 456 -33.15 11.06 -3.27
C THR A 456 -32.35 9.95 -3.97
N ILE A 457 -31.14 9.70 -3.48
CA ILE A 457 -30.35 8.54 -3.89
C ILE A 457 -30.88 7.30 -3.16
N THR A 458 -31.10 6.22 -3.89
CA THR A 458 -31.43 4.91 -3.33
C THR A 458 -30.13 4.16 -3.00
N HIS A 459 -29.82 4.03 -1.70
CA HIS A 459 -28.64 3.32 -1.19
C HIS A 459 -28.99 1.87 -0.82
N LEU A 460 -28.29 0.91 -1.41
CA LEU A 460 -28.50 -0.53 -1.24
C LEU A 460 -27.76 -1.07 0.00
N ASP A 461 -28.28 -0.76 1.18
CA ASP A 461 -27.62 -1.01 2.48
C ASP A 461 -27.65 -2.50 2.90
N ASP A 462 -28.78 -3.21 2.68
CA ASP A 462 -28.97 -4.61 3.12
C ASP A 462 -29.35 -5.53 1.95
N VAL A 463 -28.35 -6.16 1.32
CA VAL A 463 -28.53 -7.13 0.22
C VAL A 463 -28.65 -8.55 0.78
N LYS A 464 -29.86 -9.11 0.81
CA LYS A 464 -30.12 -10.49 1.29
C LYS A 464 -30.06 -11.53 0.19
N TRP A 465 -29.13 -12.46 0.32
CA TRP A 465 -28.93 -13.54 -0.64
C TRP A 465 -29.87 -14.71 -0.31
N ARG A 466 -30.77 -15.06 -1.24
CA ARG A 466 -31.75 -16.15 -1.06
C ARG A 466 -31.59 -17.25 -2.11
N SER A 467 -32.02 -18.47 -1.76
CA SER A 467 -32.11 -19.57 -2.72
C SER A 467 -33.32 -19.37 -3.64
N TYR A 468 -33.18 -19.79 -4.90
CA TYR A 468 -34.18 -19.57 -5.97
C TYR A 468 -35.61 -19.98 -5.58
N HIS A 469 -35.79 -21.10 -4.88
CA HIS A 469 -37.12 -21.56 -4.45
C HIS A 469 -37.79 -20.70 -3.36
N LYS A 470 -37.03 -20.03 -2.50
CA LYS A 470 -37.59 -19.05 -1.54
C LYS A 470 -37.80 -17.67 -2.19
N TYR A 471 -37.15 -17.41 -3.32
CA TYR A 471 -37.22 -16.14 -4.05
C TYR A 471 -38.57 -15.97 -4.77
N GLN A 472 -39.02 -16.98 -5.52
CA GLN A 472 -40.33 -16.93 -6.20
C GLN A 472 -41.54 -16.92 -5.25
N GLN A 473 -41.42 -17.45 -4.03
CA GLN A 473 -42.51 -17.44 -3.03
C GLN A 473 -42.69 -16.09 -2.32
N GLN A 474 -41.77 -15.13 -2.49
CA GLN A 474 -41.76 -13.87 -1.73
C GLN A 474 -42.16 -12.66 -2.59
N ALA A 475 -43.14 -12.83 -3.47
CA ALA A 475 -43.91 -11.70 -4.01
C ALA A 475 -44.89 -11.22 -2.93
N MET A 476 -44.44 -10.45 -1.93
CA MET A 476 -45.38 -9.82 -0.99
C MET A 476 -44.75 -8.66 -0.21
N TYR A 477 -45.50 -7.55 -0.18
CA TYR A 477 -45.25 -6.24 0.43
C TYR A 477 -44.55 -5.18 -0.44
N LEU A 478 -45.24 -4.80 -1.53
CA LEU A 478 -45.36 -3.38 -1.89
C LEU A 478 -46.01 -2.67 -0.70
N ASN A 479 -45.25 -1.90 0.06
CA ASN A 479 -45.79 -1.05 1.11
C ASN A 479 -45.28 0.40 0.93
N SER A 480 -45.44 0.90 -0.28
CA SER A 480 -45.65 2.31 -0.61
C SER A 480 -46.67 2.35 -1.74
N ASN A 481 -47.63 3.27 -1.69
CA ASN A 481 -48.65 3.41 -2.73
C ASN A 481 -48.06 3.84 -4.09
N ASP A 482 -46.78 4.20 -4.14
CA ASP A 482 -46.04 4.58 -5.35
C ASP A 482 -44.80 3.71 -5.51
N ALA A 483 -44.66 3.08 -6.69
CA ALA A 483 -43.46 2.34 -7.07
C ALA A 483 -42.29 3.31 -7.35
N LEU A 484 -41.07 2.94 -6.98
CA LEU A 484 -39.86 3.76 -7.19
C LEU A 484 -39.54 3.96 -8.68
N ILE A 485 -39.92 2.99 -9.52
CA ILE A 485 -39.70 2.97 -10.97
C ILE A 485 -40.96 2.47 -11.66
N SER A 486 -41.24 2.99 -12.86
CA SER A 486 -42.39 2.57 -13.66
C SER A 486 -42.24 1.12 -14.14
N ALA A 487 -43.36 0.40 -14.22
CA ALA A 487 -43.35 -0.98 -14.74
C ALA A 487 -42.82 -1.06 -16.19
N GLU A 488 -43.08 -0.03 -16.99
CA GLU A 488 -42.59 0.07 -18.38
C GLU A 488 -41.05 0.15 -18.42
N ASP A 489 -40.45 0.97 -17.54
CA ASP A 489 -39.00 1.10 -17.48
C ASP A 489 -38.34 -0.17 -16.94
N VAL A 490 -38.96 -0.85 -15.96
CA VAL A 490 -38.48 -2.16 -15.47
C VAL A 490 -38.41 -3.18 -16.61
N ILE A 491 -39.45 -3.26 -17.45
CA ILE A 491 -39.48 -4.17 -18.62
C ILE A 491 -38.36 -3.82 -19.61
N LYS A 492 -38.15 -2.52 -19.88
CA LYS A 492 -37.08 -2.07 -20.79
C LYS A 492 -35.69 -2.41 -20.24
N ILE A 493 -35.47 -2.23 -18.94
CA ILE A 493 -34.22 -2.54 -18.24
C ILE A 493 -33.94 -4.04 -18.28
N GLU A 494 -34.92 -4.88 -17.95
CA GLU A 494 -34.77 -6.34 -17.98
C GLU A 494 -34.46 -6.84 -19.41
N LYS A 495 -35.14 -6.28 -20.42
CA LYS A 495 -34.87 -6.61 -21.83
C LYS A 495 -33.43 -6.27 -22.24
N ASP A 496 -32.88 -5.16 -21.76
CA ASP A 496 -31.49 -4.77 -22.02
C ASP A 496 -30.50 -5.74 -21.35
N PHE A 497 -30.79 -6.22 -20.13
CA PHE A 497 -30.01 -7.28 -19.47
C PHE A 497 -30.06 -8.62 -20.22
N LEU A 498 -31.24 -9.04 -20.67
CA LEU A 498 -31.39 -10.25 -21.47
C LEU A 498 -30.63 -10.16 -22.80
N THR A 499 -30.56 -8.97 -23.40
CA THR A 499 -29.76 -8.72 -24.60
C THR A 499 -28.27 -8.97 -24.33
N MET A 500 -27.74 -8.54 -23.18
CA MET A 500 -26.36 -8.83 -22.78
C MET A 500 -26.10 -10.33 -22.60
N ILE A 501 -27.06 -11.07 -22.06
CA ILE A 501 -27.00 -12.53 -21.92
C ILE A 501 -26.91 -13.20 -23.30
N ASP A 502 -27.77 -12.81 -24.23
CA ASP A 502 -27.95 -13.51 -25.50
C ASP A 502 -26.93 -13.13 -26.57
N GLN A 503 -26.54 -11.85 -26.63
CA GLN A 503 -25.75 -11.31 -27.74
C GLN A 503 -24.29 -11.02 -27.37
N HIS A 504 -23.97 -10.86 -26.09
CA HIS A 504 -22.65 -10.41 -25.63
C HIS A 504 -21.92 -11.43 -24.75
N GLY A 505 -22.38 -12.70 -24.73
CA GLY A 505 -21.68 -13.80 -24.07
C GLY A 505 -21.66 -13.72 -22.54
N VAL A 506 -22.59 -12.97 -21.93
CA VAL A 506 -22.71 -12.89 -20.46
C VAL A 506 -23.23 -14.20 -19.87
N ARG A 507 -24.01 -14.98 -20.64
CA ARG A 507 -24.60 -16.27 -20.23
C ARG A 507 -23.59 -17.24 -19.60
N ASP A 508 -22.37 -17.31 -20.17
CA ASP A 508 -21.34 -18.24 -19.74
C ASP A 508 -20.60 -17.79 -18.46
N LEU A 509 -20.65 -16.49 -18.14
CA LEU A 509 -19.97 -15.91 -16.99
C LEU A 509 -20.83 -15.92 -15.71
N LEU A 510 -22.15 -15.83 -15.86
CA LEU A 510 -23.09 -15.86 -14.72
C LEU A 510 -22.88 -17.03 -13.73
N PRO A 511 -22.54 -18.26 -14.15
CA PRO A 511 -22.28 -19.37 -13.24
C PRO A 511 -20.93 -19.26 -12.49
N GLU A 512 -19.98 -18.46 -12.98
CA GLU A 512 -18.66 -18.24 -12.37
C GLU A 512 -18.67 -17.14 -11.29
N LEU A 513 -19.79 -16.41 -11.15
CA LEU A 513 -19.92 -15.32 -10.18
C LEU A 513 -19.95 -15.85 -8.74
N PRO A 514 -19.32 -15.14 -7.79
CA PRO A 514 -19.17 -15.62 -6.42
C PRO A 514 -20.54 -15.77 -5.72
N GLU A 515 -20.68 -16.88 -4.99
CA GLU A 515 -21.90 -17.23 -4.23
C GLU A 515 -21.89 -16.75 -2.75
N ARG A 516 -20.85 -16.02 -2.32
CA ARG A 516 -20.75 -15.39 -0.99
C ARG A 516 -19.74 -14.25 -1.00
N TYR A 517 -19.91 -13.27 -0.10
CA TYR A 517 -18.89 -12.27 0.19
C TYR A 517 -17.78 -12.85 1.07
N HIS A 518 -16.53 -12.73 0.64
CA HIS A 518 -15.36 -13.13 1.45
C HIS A 518 -14.68 -11.93 2.10
N PHE A 519 -14.59 -10.81 1.39
CA PHE A 519 -13.82 -9.65 1.81
C PHE A 519 -14.72 -8.47 2.18
N THR A 520 -15.88 -8.35 1.52
CA THR A 520 -16.81 -7.21 1.64
C THR A 520 -17.18 -6.91 3.09
N ASN A 521 -17.53 -7.92 3.90
CA ASN A 521 -17.95 -7.71 5.29
C ASN A 521 -16.83 -7.15 6.17
N ASN A 522 -15.60 -7.66 5.99
CA ASN A 522 -14.44 -7.23 6.78
C ASN A 522 -14.04 -5.80 6.41
N LEU A 523 -14.05 -5.49 5.12
CA LEU A 523 -13.73 -4.15 4.62
C LEU A 523 -14.78 -3.12 5.06
N SER A 524 -16.06 -3.44 4.91
CA SER A 524 -17.17 -2.58 5.35
C SER A 524 -17.13 -2.32 6.85
N LYS A 525 -16.89 -3.37 7.66
CA LYS A 525 -16.73 -3.21 9.11
C LYS A 525 -15.56 -2.27 9.46
N CYS A 526 -14.40 -2.48 8.83
CA CYS A 526 -13.22 -1.65 9.07
C CYS A 526 -13.47 -0.16 8.73
N LEU A 527 -14.08 0.12 7.57
CA LEU A 527 -14.41 1.49 7.16
C LEU A 527 -15.48 2.12 8.04
N ASN A 528 -16.50 1.36 8.46
CA ASN A 528 -17.53 1.84 9.37
C ASN A 528 -16.94 2.18 10.74
N ASP A 529 -16.15 1.28 11.34
CA ASP A 529 -15.59 1.44 12.69
C ASP A 529 -14.63 2.65 12.79
N ASN A 530 -13.90 2.97 11.71
CA ASN A 530 -12.84 3.99 11.72
C ASN A 530 -13.22 5.32 11.05
N TYR A 531 -14.18 5.32 10.12
CA TYR A 531 -14.49 6.50 9.29
C TYR A 531 -15.97 6.83 9.22
N TYR A 532 -16.80 5.98 8.60
CA TYR A 532 -18.18 6.35 8.29
C TYR A 532 -19.04 6.58 9.54
N HIS A 533 -18.81 5.81 10.61
CA HIS A 533 -19.49 6.03 11.88
C HIS A 533 -19.21 7.43 12.43
N LEU A 534 -17.95 7.88 12.38
CA LEU A 534 -17.54 9.17 12.92
C LEU A 534 -18.00 10.34 12.03
N LEU A 535 -17.98 10.18 10.71
CA LEU A 535 -18.55 11.14 9.77
C LEU A 535 -20.05 11.35 10.01
N LYS A 536 -20.83 10.27 10.12
CA LYS A 536 -22.29 10.34 10.37
C LYS A 536 -22.63 11.12 11.64
N HIS A 537 -21.75 11.09 12.64
CA HIS A 537 -21.94 11.78 13.92
C HIS A 537 -21.28 13.17 13.98
N GLY A 538 -20.70 13.69 12.88
CA GLY A 538 -20.00 14.98 12.88
C GLY A 538 -18.74 15.02 13.75
N ASN A 539 -18.23 13.85 14.18
CA ASN A 539 -17.08 13.72 15.09
C ASN A 539 -15.75 13.71 14.32
N VAL A 540 -15.57 14.69 13.45
CA VAL A 540 -14.49 14.75 12.45
C VAL A 540 -13.09 14.71 13.10
N GLY A 541 -12.91 15.33 14.26
CA GLY A 541 -11.63 15.33 15.00
C GLY A 541 -11.24 13.99 15.64
N LYS A 542 -12.12 12.99 15.64
CA LYS A 542 -11.86 11.64 16.18
C LYS A 542 -11.60 10.60 15.09
N ILE A 543 -11.67 10.99 13.81
CA ILE A 543 -11.46 10.09 12.68
C ILE A 543 -10.05 9.53 12.75
N ARG A 544 -9.94 8.21 12.84
CA ARG A 544 -8.69 7.50 12.59
C ARG A 544 -8.68 7.20 11.12
N CYS A 545 -7.85 7.91 10.35
CA CYS A 545 -7.76 7.66 8.91
C CYS A 545 -7.43 6.18 8.71
N PRO A 546 -8.30 5.41 8.03
CA PRO A 546 -8.09 3.99 7.78
C PRO A 546 -7.04 3.88 6.68
N GLY A 547 -5.80 4.18 7.06
CA GLY A 547 -4.64 3.97 6.26
C GLY A 547 -3.44 3.58 7.07
N PRO A 548 -2.18 3.53 6.55
CA PRO A 548 -1.10 3.17 7.40
C PRO A 548 -0.78 4.51 8.05
N GLN A 549 -1.50 4.85 9.12
CA GLN A 549 -0.74 5.25 10.30
C GLN A 549 0.33 4.18 10.37
N VAL A 550 1.52 4.46 9.79
CA VAL A 550 2.55 3.49 9.37
C VAL A 550 2.36 2.30 10.28
N MET A 551 1.72 1.19 9.83
CA MET A 551 1.29 0.15 10.79
C MET A 551 2.51 -0.07 11.63
N SER A 552 2.46 0.36 12.90
CA SER A 552 3.70 0.62 13.60
C SER A 552 4.36 -0.74 13.63
N ARG A 553 5.44 -0.89 12.85
CA ARG A 553 5.96 -2.23 12.56
C ARG A 553 6.16 -2.89 13.92
N TYR A 554 5.67 -4.12 14.07
CA TYR A 554 5.87 -4.85 15.30
C TYR A 554 7.35 -4.80 15.61
N ASP A 555 7.68 -4.38 16.82
CA ASP A 555 9.07 -4.29 17.25
C ASP A 555 9.73 -5.67 17.09
N VAL A 556 8.97 -6.73 17.40
CA VAL A 556 9.37 -8.12 17.23
C VAL A 556 8.29 -8.97 16.56
N VAL A 557 8.67 -9.73 15.54
CA VAL A 557 7.86 -10.85 15.02
C VAL A 557 8.58 -12.16 15.29
N VAL A 558 7.95 -13.06 16.06
CA VAL A 558 8.49 -14.40 16.34
C VAL A 558 8.00 -15.39 15.29
N TYR A 559 8.84 -15.66 14.28
CA TYR A 559 8.57 -16.63 13.23
C TYR A 559 8.94 -18.05 13.66
N GLY A 560 8.01 -18.99 13.51
CA GLY A 560 8.16 -20.34 14.06
C GLY A 560 7.65 -20.47 15.49
N ALA A 561 6.80 -19.54 15.95
CA ALA A 561 6.25 -19.51 17.31
C ALA A 561 5.47 -20.78 17.72
N SER A 562 4.95 -21.54 16.74
CA SER A 562 4.28 -22.83 17.00
C SER A 562 5.23 -24.03 17.12
N GLY A 563 6.53 -23.84 16.89
CA GLY A 563 7.57 -24.86 17.08
C GLY A 563 7.99 -24.98 18.55
N PHE A 564 8.75 -26.03 18.87
CA PHE A 564 9.16 -26.31 20.26
C PHE A 564 9.96 -25.15 20.87
N THR A 565 11.07 -24.74 20.24
CA THR A 565 11.87 -23.61 20.73
C THR A 565 11.13 -22.27 20.59
N GLY A 566 10.41 -22.07 19.48
CA GLY A 566 9.64 -20.83 19.26
C GLY A 566 8.58 -20.56 20.32
N ALA A 567 7.94 -21.60 20.86
CA ALA A 567 6.99 -21.46 21.96
C ALA A 567 7.66 -20.94 23.25
N TYR A 568 8.89 -21.37 23.55
CA TYR A 568 9.67 -20.82 24.67
C TYR A 568 10.12 -19.39 24.39
N VAL A 569 10.52 -19.06 23.17
CA VAL A 569 10.85 -17.66 22.80
C VAL A 569 9.67 -16.73 23.10
N VAL A 570 8.44 -17.13 22.74
CA VAL A 570 7.23 -16.35 23.05
C VAL A 570 7.00 -16.25 24.56
N GLU A 571 7.13 -17.36 25.30
CA GLU A 571 6.95 -17.38 26.76
C GLU A 571 7.93 -16.47 27.49
N TYR A 572 9.22 -16.51 27.13
CA TYR A 572 10.25 -15.68 27.73
C TYR A 572 10.15 -14.21 27.29
N LEU A 573 9.66 -13.93 26.08
CA LEU A 573 9.34 -12.57 25.64
C LEU A 573 8.26 -11.97 26.54
N VAL A 574 7.18 -12.70 26.80
CA VAL A 574 6.04 -12.23 27.60
C VAL A 574 6.40 -12.03 29.09
N ASN A 575 7.26 -12.91 29.63
CA ASN A 575 7.70 -12.82 31.02
C ASN A 575 8.73 -11.70 31.27
N SER A 576 9.46 -11.26 30.25
CA SER A 576 10.54 -10.30 30.42
C SER A 576 10.04 -8.85 30.48
N GLU A 577 10.40 -8.14 31.56
CA GLU A 577 10.13 -6.70 31.71
C GLU A 577 10.84 -5.86 30.63
N GLN A 578 11.93 -6.38 30.04
CA GLN A 578 12.65 -5.70 28.96
C GLN A 578 11.80 -5.52 27.69
N PHE A 579 10.73 -6.30 27.52
CA PHE A 579 9.81 -6.19 26.39
C PHE A 579 8.54 -5.39 26.71
N GLU A 580 8.40 -4.85 27.92
CA GLU A 580 7.27 -3.97 28.22
C GLU A 580 7.31 -2.70 27.35
N GLY A 581 6.14 -2.33 26.83
CA GLY A 581 5.98 -1.23 25.87
C GLY A 581 6.39 -1.55 24.43
N LEU A 582 6.94 -2.74 24.15
CA LEU A 582 7.22 -3.18 22.79
C LEU A 582 6.05 -3.98 22.21
N SER A 583 5.74 -3.71 20.95
CA SER A 583 4.74 -4.42 20.18
C SER A 583 5.31 -5.72 19.61
N PHE A 584 4.56 -6.82 19.67
CA PHE A 584 4.99 -8.09 19.07
C PHE A 584 3.86 -8.83 18.36
N ALA A 585 4.25 -9.70 17.42
CA ALA A 585 3.37 -10.65 16.76
C ALA A 585 3.99 -12.05 16.72
N VAL A 586 3.14 -13.08 16.63
CA VAL A 586 3.57 -14.47 16.40
C VAL A 586 3.29 -14.88 14.96
N ALA A 587 4.23 -15.58 14.35
CA ALA A 587 4.13 -15.96 12.94
C ALA A 587 4.41 -17.44 12.67
N GLY A 588 3.71 -17.98 11.68
CA GLY A 588 3.89 -19.35 11.20
C GLY A 588 2.76 -19.84 10.29
N ARG A 589 2.87 -21.08 9.82
CA ARG A 589 1.96 -21.64 8.79
C ARG A 589 0.54 -22.00 9.26
N SER A 590 0.29 -22.05 10.57
CA SER A 590 -0.98 -22.53 11.12
C SER A 590 -1.52 -21.60 12.19
N GLU A 591 -2.55 -20.82 11.84
CA GLU A 591 -3.23 -19.89 12.75
C GLU A 591 -3.69 -20.60 14.03
N LYS A 592 -4.30 -21.78 13.88
CA LYS A 592 -4.81 -22.58 15.00
C LYS A 592 -3.71 -22.87 16.03
N LYS A 593 -2.54 -23.35 15.59
CA LYS A 593 -1.42 -23.67 16.49
C LYS A 593 -0.84 -22.42 17.15
N LEU A 594 -0.78 -21.30 16.42
CA LEU A 594 -0.30 -20.03 16.98
C LEU A 594 -1.22 -19.53 18.09
N ARG A 595 -2.55 -19.59 17.88
CA ARG A 595 -3.54 -19.25 18.91
C ARG A 595 -3.47 -20.18 20.12
N GLU A 596 -3.24 -21.48 19.90
CA GLU A 596 -3.01 -22.44 20.99
C GLU A 596 -1.77 -22.09 21.81
N VAL A 597 -0.66 -21.71 21.16
CA VAL A 597 0.55 -21.25 21.86
C VAL A 597 0.27 -20.01 22.69
N LEU A 598 -0.37 -18.98 22.12
CA LEU A 598 -0.72 -17.76 22.85
C LEU A 598 -1.57 -18.07 24.08
N ARG A 599 -2.59 -18.92 23.94
CA ARG A 599 -3.42 -19.35 25.08
C ARG A 599 -2.61 -20.07 26.15
N ASN A 600 -1.74 -21.00 25.76
CA ASN A 600 -0.91 -21.76 26.70
C ASN A 600 0.14 -20.87 27.40
N VAL A 601 0.64 -19.84 26.71
CA VAL A 601 1.54 -18.83 27.30
C VAL A 601 0.76 -17.93 28.26
N SER A 602 -0.44 -17.47 27.91
CA SER A 602 -1.28 -16.69 28.83
C SER A 602 -1.54 -17.44 30.14
N GLN A 603 -1.83 -18.74 30.05
CA GLN A 603 -2.07 -19.58 31.23
C GLN A 603 -0.82 -19.77 32.11
N ARG A 604 0.35 -19.93 31.50
CA ARG A 604 1.60 -20.18 32.24
C ARG A 604 2.21 -18.92 32.85
N THR A 605 2.08 -17.79 32.16
CA THR A 605 2.68 -16.51 32.57
C THR A 605 1.75 -15.65 33.42
N GLY A 606 0.44 -15.91 33.38
CA GLY A 606 -0.57 -15.07 34.03
C GLY A 606 -0.82 -13.72 33.31
N LYS A 607 -0.14 -13.45 32.19
CA LYS A 607 -0.32 -12.25 31.36
C LYS A 607 -1.19 -12.59 30.14
N ASP A 608 -2.31 -11.91 29.93
CA ASP A 608 -3.17 -12.20 28.77
C ASP A 608 -2.57 -11.68 27.46
N VAL A 609 -2.11 -12.62 26.62
CA VAL A 609 -1.61 -12.37 25.27
C VAL A 609 -2.46 -13.04 24.19
N SER A 610 -3.69 -13.46 24.53
CA SER A 610 -4.59 -14.12 23.58
C SER A 610 -5.01 -13.21 22.41
N GLY A 611 -4.97 -11.90 22.61
CA GLY A 611 -5.19 -10.86 21.60
C GLY A 611 -3.96 -10.46 20.79
N ALA A 612 -2.78 -11.06 21.04
CA ALA A 612 -1.58 -10.76 20.26
C ALA A 612 -1.78 -11.10 18.77
N ALA A 613 -1.16 -10.31 17.89
CA ALA A 613 -1.34 -10.45 16.46
C ALA A 613 -0.76 -11.78 15.95
N VAL A 614 -1.47 -12.41 15.01
CA VAL A 614 -1.10 -13.68 14.38
C VAL A 614 -0.86 -13.44 12.90
N LEU A 615 0.35 -13.68 12.44
CA LEU A 615 0.75 -13.54 11.04
C LEU A 615 0.92 -14.91 10.39
N ILE A 616 0.22 -15.14 9.27
CA ILE A 616 0.33 -16.40 8.53
C ILE A 616 1.48 -16.30 7.55
N ALA A 617 2.49 -17.15 7.77
CA ALA A 617 3.72 -17.17 7.00
C ALA A 617 4.21 -18.62 6.81
N ASP A 618 4.31 -19.05 5.56
CA ASP A 618 4.79 -20.36 5.15
C ASP A 618 6.17 -20.22 4.49
N SER A 619 7.14 -21.04 4.88
CA SER A 619 8.51 -20.97 4.35
C SER A 619 8.61 -21.35 2.86
N SER A 620 7.56 -21.98 2.31
CA SER A 620 7.44 -22.29 0.89
C SER A 620 6.71 -21.22 0.06
N ASP A 621 6.11 -20.21 0.72
CA ASP A 621 5.37 -19.12 0.08
C ASP A 621 6.07 -17.78 0.32
N GLU A 622 6.85 -17.35 -0.68
CA GLU A 622 7.58 -16.08 -0.69
C GLU A 622 6.70 -14.86 -0.43
N ARG A 623 5.45 -14.84 -0.93
CA ARG A 623 4.54 -13.72 -0.69
C ARG A 623 4.18 -13.63 0.78
N SER A 624 3.89 -14.77 1.41
CA SER A 624 3.54 -14.81 2.83
C SER A 624 4.71 -14.36 3.73
N LEU A 625 5.96 -14.69 3.36
CA LEU A 625 7.16 -14.23 4.06
C LEU A 625 7.37 -12.73 3.91
N ASN A 626 7.15 -12.19 2.71
CA ASN A 626 7.25 -10.75 2.45
C ASN A 626 6.19 -9.95 3.23
N GLU A 627 4.94 -10.43 3.28
CA GLU A 627 3.87 -9.80 4.08
C GLU A 627 4.19 -9.80 5.59
N MET A 628 4.80 -10.88 6.10
CA MET A 628 5.28 -10.93 7.48
C MET A 628 6.42 -9.93 7.72
N ALA A 629 7.43 -9.93 6.84
CA ALA A 629 8.60 -9.08 6.98
C ALA A 629 8.27 -7.58 6.92
N ARG A 630 7.33 -7.16 6.06
CA ARG A 630 6.85 -5.77 5.97
C ARG A 630 6.29 -5.23 7.28
N GLN A 631 5.77 -6.12 8.12
CA GLN A 631 5.15 -5.78 9.39
C GLN A 631 6.12 -5.80 10.57
N ALA A 632 7.41 -6.11 10.36
CA ALA A 632 8.40 -6.31 11.42
C ALA A 632 9.51 -5.26 11.38
N LYS A 633 9.97 -4.82 12.57
CA LYS A 633 11.29 -4.18 12.73
C LYS A 633 12.38 -5.25 12.84
N VAL A 634 12.12 -6.27 13.67
CA VAL A 634 12.99 -7.44 13.84
C VAL A 634 12.18 -8.73 13.67
N VAL A 635 12.66 -9.63 12.81
CA VAL A 635 12.16 -11.00 12.69
C VAL A 635 13.06 -11.93 13.49
N ILE A 636 12.50 -12.57 14.52
CA ILE A 636 13.14 -13.68 15.24
C ILE A 636 12.75 -14.97 14.54
N ASN A 637 13.71 -15.62 13.88
CA ASN A 637 13.48 -16.85 13.13
C ASN A 637 13.88 -18.09 13.96
N ALA A 638 12.88 -18.85 14.40
CA ALA A 638 13.03 -20.11 15.12
C ALA A 638 12.67 -21.35 14.26
N VAL A 639 12.70 -21.22 12.92
CA VAL A 639 12.35 -22.31 11.98
C VAL A 639 13.61 -22.96 11.39
N GLY A 640 13.99 -24.09 11.97
CA GLY A 640 15.03 -24.98 11.42
C GLY A 640 14.45 -26.22 10.69
N PRO A 641 15.29 -27.00 9.97
CA PRO A 641 16.69 -26.72 9.66
C PRO A 641 16.85 -25.53 8.69
N TYR A 642 17.77 -24.61 9.00
CA TYR A 642 17.90 -23.32 8.31
C TYR A 642 18.44 -23.47 6.89
N ARG A 643 19.26 -24.50 6.64
CA ARG A 643 19.70 -24.86 5.28
C ARG A 643 18.55 -25.13 4.30
N LEU A 644 17.37 -25.48 4.81
CA LEU A 644 16.20 -25.78 3.98
C LEU A 644 15.20 -24.63 3.96
N TYR A 645 14.96 -23.98 5.10
CA TYR A 645 13.85 -23.03 5.27
C TYR A 645 14.29 -21.61 5.63
N GLY A 646 15.57 -21.39 5.96
CA GLY A 646 16.05 -20.13 6.52
C GLY A 646 16.31 -19.03 5.49
N GLU A 647 16.80 -19.38 4.29
CA GLU A 647 17.19 -18.38 3.28
C GLU A 647 16.02 -17.50 2.83
N GLY A 648 14.83 -18.08 2.59
CA GLY A 648 13.65 -17.31 2.18
C GLY A 648 13.24 -16.26 3.21
N VAL A 649 13.44 -16.54 4.50
CA VAL A 649 13.14 -15.60 5.59
C VAL A 649 14.15 -14.45 5.63
N VAL A 650 15.45 -14.74 5.46
CA VAL A 650 16.51 -13.71 5.38
C VAL A 650 16.26 -12.79 4.19
N LYS A 651 15.98 -13.38 3.01
CA LYS A 651 15.65 -12.62 1.79
C LYS A 651 14.47 -11.68 2.04
N ALA A 652 13.36 -12.21 2.54
CA ALA A 652 12.15 -11.42 2.80
C ALA A 652 12.39 -10.30 3.82
N ALA A 653 13.14 -10.57 4.90
CA ALA A 653 13.48 -9.57 5.90
C ALA A 653 14.30 -8.42 5.29
N VAL A 654 15.38 -8.75 4.57
CA VAL A 654 16.26 -7.75 3.94
C VAL A 654 15.52 -6.92 2.90
N GLU A 655 14.78 -7.55 1.97
CA GLU A 655 14.07 -6.86 0.89
C GLU A 655 12.92 -5.96 1.38
N ASN A 656 12.38 -6.21 2.58
CA ASN A 656 11.27 -5.44 3.14
C ASN A 656 11.69 -4.56 4.36
N GLY A 657 12.99 -4.35 4.57
CA GLY A 657 13.50 -3.41 5.55
C GLY A 657 13.37 -3.86 7.01
N ALA A 658 13.31 -5.17 7.28
CA ALA A 658 13.34 -5.76 8.61
C ALA A 658 14.73 -6.35 8.94
N SER A 659 15.19 -6.18 10.18
CA SER A 659 16.36 -6.90 10.67
C SER A 659 16.00 -8.34 11.02
N HIS A 660 16.97 -9.25 10.96
CA HIS A 660 16.77 -10.68 11.13
C HIS A 660 17.74 -11.23 12.19
N VAL A 661 17.20 -11.99 13.14
CA VAL A 661 17.99 -12.82 14.07
C VAL A 661 17.49 -14.25 14.08
N ASP A 662 18.39 -15.20 14.25
CA ASP A 662 18.06 -16.63 14.29
C ASP A 662 18.89 -17.39 15.33
N ILE A 663 18.50 -18.63 15.61
CA ILE A 663 19.18 -19.53 16.55
C ILE A 663 19.94 -20.66 15.82
N SER A 664 20.41 -20.39 14.59
CA SER A 664 21.06 -21.41 13.76
C SER A 664 22.47 -21.77 14.26
N GLY A 665 22.72 -23.07 14.43
CA GLY A 665 24.05 -23.64 14.70
C GLY A 665 24.71 -24.22 13.44
N GLU A 666 24.39 -23.70 12.23
CA GLU A 666 24.80 -24.30 10.95
C GLU A 666 25.83 -23.45 10.18
N PRO A 667 27.15 -23.65 10.36
CA PRO A 667 28.18 -22.78 9.77
C PRO A 667 28.05 -22.52 8.27
N ALA A 668 27.74 -23.54 7.48
CA ALA A 668 27.63 -23.36 6.04
C ALA A 668 26.39 -22.61 5.60
N TRP A 669 25.32 -22.60 6.39
CA TRP A 669 24.18 -21.72 6.14
C TRP A 669 24.53 -20.28 6.50
N ILE A 670 25.09 -20.07 7.70
CA ILE A 670 25.47 -18.75 8.22
C ILE A 670 26.43 -18.03 7.27
N GLU A 671 27.52 -18.70 6.87
CA GLU A 671 28.53 -18.13 5.99
C GLU A 671 27.97 -17.82 4.58
N LYS A 672 27.02 -18.63 4.08
CA LYS A 672 26.33 -18.38 2.80
C LYS A 672 25.36 -17.19 2.89
N MET A 673 24.71 -16.96 4.03
CA MET A 673 23.84 -15.77 4.19
C MET A 673 24.67 -14.49 4.15
N GLN A 674 25.85 -14.47 4.77
CA GLN A 674 26.78 -13.34 4.63
C GLN A 674 27.20 -13.14 3.18
N GLN A 675 27.59 -14.21 2.49
CA GLN A 675 28.01 -14.15 1.09
C GLN A 675 26.91 -13.57 0.17
N LYS A 676 25.65 -13.91 0.41
CA LYS A 676 24.53 -13.52 -0.47
C LYS A 676 23.91 -12.17 -0.14
N TYR A 677 23.78 -11.83 1.15
CA TYR A 677 22.91 -10.74 1.60
C TYR A 677 23.64 -9.59 2.30
N ALA A 678 24.97 -9.64 2.48
CA ALA A 678 25.71 -8.57 3.17
C ALA A 678 25.52 -7.20 2.49
N GLU A 679 25.70 -7.13 1.16
CA GLU A 679 25.57 -5.87 0.42
C GLU A 679 24.13 -5.33 0.39
N GLU A 680 23.14 -6.19 0.18
CA GLU A 680 21.74 -5.74 0.16
C GLU A 680 21.28 -5.31 1.56
N ALA A 681 21.65 -6.04 2.62
CA ALA A 681 21.35 -5.65 4.00
C ALA A 681 22.00 -4.30 4.36
N LYS A 682 23.22 -4.05 3.89
CA LYS A 682 23.90 -2.75 4.01
C LYS A 682 23.14 -1.64 3.30
N LYS A 683 22.75 -1.85 2.05
CA LYS A 683 21.97 -0.88 1.24
C LYS A 683 20.62 -0.55 1.89
N GLN A 684 19.97 -1.53 2.49
CA GLN A 684 18.67 -1.36 3.17
C GLN A 684 18.79 -0.82 4.61
N GLY A 685 20.01 -0.74 5.16
CA GLY A 685 20.25 -0.29 6.54
C GLY A 685 19.71 -1.25 7.61
N VAL A 686 19.66 -2.55 7.32
CA VAL A 686 19.15 -3.58 8.24
C VAL A 686 20.23 -4.57 8.65
N TYR A 687 20.02 -5.27 9.76
CA TYR A 687 21.00 -6.20 10.31
C TYR A 687 20.53 -7.64 10.18
N VAL A 688 21.41 -8.51 9.71
CA VAL A 688 21.21 -9.96 9.75
C VAL A 688 22.27 -10.55 10.69
N VAL A 689 21.82 -11.08 11.83
CA VAL A 689 22.72 -11.65 12.83
C VAL A 689 22.29 -13.09 13.14
N SER A 690 23.08 -14.04 12.68
CA SER A 690 22.83 -15.46 12.88
C SER A 690 23.56 -16.02 14.10
N ALA A 691 23.15 -17.22 14.54
CA ALA A 691 23.67 -17.88 15.73
C ALA A 691 23.43 -17.07 17.03
N CYS A 692 22.28 -16.40 17.12
CA CYS A 692 21.80 -15.69 18.31
C CYS A 692 21.20 -16.63 19.38
N GLY A 693 21.52 -17.92 19.35
CA GLY A 693 21.17 -18.88 20.40
C GLY A 693 22.32 -19.10 21.40
N TRP A 694 22.22 -20.17 22.19
CA TRP A 694 23.34 -20.62 23.05
C TRP A 694 24.58 -21.04 22.24
N ASP A 695 24.38 -21.60 21.04
CA ASP A 695 25.40 -21.71 19.99
C ASP A 695 25.10 -20.56 19.01
N SER A 696 25.63 -19.34 19.20
CA SER A 696 26.99 -19.06 19.72
C SER A 696 27.16 -17.81 20.61
N ILE A 697 26.08 -17.14 21.07
CA ILE A 697 26.22 -15.89 21.85
C ILE A 697 27.15 -16.03 23.07
N PRO A 698 26.95 -17.02 23.97
CA PRO A 698 27.85 -17.29 25.10
C PRO A 698 29.34 -17.33 24.74
N ALA A 699 29.69 -18.01 23.64
CA ALA A 699 31.08 -18.22 23.25
C ALA A 699 31.69 -16.97 22.61
N ASP A 700 30.99 -16.36 21.64
CA ASP A 700 31.51 -15.21 20.88
C ASP A 700 31.61 -13.95 21.76
N LEU A 701 30.57 -13.65 22.55
CA LEU A 701 30.62 -12.55 23.51
C LEU A 701 31.52 -12.87 24.71
N GLY A 702 31.79 -14.14 25.02
CA GLY A 702 32.76 -14.51 26.05
C GLY A 702 34.20 -14.17 25.66
N VAL A 703 34.56 -14.38 24.39
CA VAL A 703 35.84 -13.91 23.84
C VAL A 703 35.89 -12.37 23.82
N ASN A 704 34.80 -11.70 23.42
CA ASN A 704 34.73 -10.24 23.47
C ASN A 704 34.89 -9.70 24.90
N PHE A 705 34.19 -10.31 25.87
CA PHE A 705 34.28 -9.97 27.28
C PHE A 705 35.70 -10.13 27.80
N LEU A 706 36.36 -11.24 27.47
CA LEU A 706 37.74 -11.46 27.87
C LEU A 706 38.68 -10.41 27.26
N LYS A 707 38.54 -10.09 25.97
CA LYS A 707 39.34 -9.02 25.32
C LYS A 707 39.18 -7.67 26.02
N LYS A 708 37.96 -7.31 26.43
CA LYS A 708 37.68 -6.04 27.13
C LYS A 708 38.28 -5.97 28.53
N ASN A 709 38.48 -7.12 29.16
CA ASN A 709 38.97 -7.23 30.53
C ASN A 709 40.42 -7.75 30.62
N PHE A 710 41.06 -8.05 29.49
CA PHE A 710 42.45 -8.48 29.46
C PHE A 710 43.36 -7.25 29.50
N ASN A 711 43.87 -6.90 30.67
CA ASN A 711 44.82 -5.79 30.85
C ASN A 711 46.17 -6.12 30.17
N GLY A 712 46.26 -5.86 28.86
CA GLY A 712 47.40 -6.18 27.99
C GLY A 712 46.94 -6.75 26.64
N ASP A 713 47.84 -7.37 25.88
CA ASP A 713 47.49 -7.99 24.59
C ASP A 713 47.14 -9.48 24.75
N LEU A 714 45.87 -9.83 24.52
CA LEU A 714 45.42 -11.22 24.44
C LEU A 714 45.97 -11.91 23.18
N ASN A 715 46.54 -13.10 23.31
CA ASN A 715 47.13 -13.85 22.20
C ASN A 715 46.21 -14.99 21.71
N HIS A 716 45.74 -15.82 22.64
CA HIS A 716 44.84 -16.93 22.31
C HIS A 716 43.90 -17.31 23.46
N VAL A 717 42.82 -17.98 23.10
CA VAL A 717 41.82 -18.48 24.05
C VAL A 717 41.51 -19.95 23.77
N GLU A 718 41.44 -20.75 24.82
CA GLU A 718 40.82 -22.08 24.80
C GLU A 718 39.47 -21.97 25.53
N SER A 719 38.35 -22.23 24.85
CA SER A 719 37.04 -22.33 25.53
C SER A 719 36.62 -23.76 25.78
N PHE A 720 35.99 -23.99 26.93
CA PHE A 720 35.43 -25.28 27.32
C PHE A 720 33.99 -25.09 27.74
N VAL A 721 33.07 -25.76 27.04
CA VAL A 721 31.67 -25.80 27.43
C VAL A 721 31.39 -27.02 28.30
N GLN A 722 30.73 -26.77 29.43
CA GLN A 722 30.31 -27.79 30.39
C GLN A 722 28.80 -27.72 30.53
N LEU A 723 28.11 -28.80 30.15
CA LEU A 723 26.70 -28.98 30.44
C LEU A 723 26.56 -29.66 31.79
N LEU A 724 25.74 -29.07 32.66
CA LEU A 724 25.41 -29.58 33.98
C LEU A 724 23.96 -30.06 33.94
N THR A 725 23.73 -31.31 34.36
CA THR A 725 22.42 -31.96 34.32
C THR A 725 22.09 -32.53 35.68
N GLY A 726 20.84 -32.43 36.13
CA GLY A 726 20.40 -33.06 37.36
C GLY A 726 20.07 -34.55 37.23
N PRO A 727 19.49 -35.15 38.29
CA PRO A 727 19.14 -36.57 38.34
C PRO A 727 18.21 -37.03 37.21
N SER A 728 17.38 -36.11 36.67
CA SER A 728 16.47 -36.40 35.57
C SER A 728 17.17 -36.55 34.21
N GLY A 729 18.49 -36.31 34.16
CA GLY A 729 19.29 -36.29 32.94
C GLY A 729 18.90 -35.14 32.01
N TYR A 730 19.27 -35.24 30.74
CA TYR A 730 18.98 -34.21 29.76
C TYR A 730 18.81 -34.77 28.35
N SER A 731 18.00 -34.13 27.52
CA SER A 731 17.82 -34.48 26.11
C SER A 731 17.54 -33.25 25.26
N PHE A 732 17.93 -33.31 23.99
CA PHE A 732 17.66 -32.27 22.99
C PHE A 732 16.44 -32.65 22.12
N ASN A 733 15.90 -31.69 21.37
CA ASN A 733 14.77 -31.91 20.48
C ASN A 733 15.26 -32.54 19.16
N ALA A 734 14.42 -33.35 18.52
CA ALA A 734 14.70 -33.97 17.24
C ALA A 734 15.11 -32.98 16.12
N GLY A 735 14.68 -31.71 16.18
CA GLY A 735 15.12 -30.67 15.24
C GLY A 735 16.65 -30.43 15.26
N THR A 736 17.27 -30.50 16.44
CA THR A 736 18.73 -30.40 16.59
C THR A 736 19.42 -31.61 15.96
N TYR A 737 18.84 -32.81 16.12
CA TYR A 737 19.35 -34.03 15.49
C TYR A 737 19.27 -33.97 13.96
N GLN A 738 18.17 -33.45 13.42
CA GLN A 738 18.01 -33.26 11.98
C GLN A 738 19.06 -32.28 11.43
N THR A 739 19.36 -31.22 12.18
CA THR A 739 20.41 -30.25 11.86
C THR A 739 21.79 -30.93 11.83
N LEU A 740 22.10 -31.76 12.82
CA LEU A 740 23.34 -32.55 12.87
C LEU A 740 23.46 -33.50 11.66
N ILE A 741 22.39 -34.22 11.32
CA ILE A 741 22.35 -35.11 10.14
C ILE A 741 22.64 -34.33 8.86
N LEU A 742 21.99 -33.18 8.66
CA LEU A 742 22.16 -32.37 7.45
C LEU A 742 23.58 -31.77 7.37
N GLY A 743 24.15 -31.34 8.50
CA GLY A 743 25.52 -30.86 8.59
C GLY A 743 26.54 -31.94 8.20
N LEU A 744 26.41 -33.15 8.75
CA LEU A 744 27.29 -34.28 8.42
C LEU A 744 27.15 -34.72 6.96
N ASN A 745 25.93 -34.71 6.41
CA ASN A 745 25.69 -35.04 5.00
C ASN A 745 26.28 -33.99 4.04
N GLY A 746 26.19 -32.71 4.40
CA GLY A 746 26.60 -31.57 3.57
C GLY A 746 28.09 -31.21 3.66
N ALA A 747 28.82 -31.73 4.64
CA ALA A 747 30.19 -31.31 4.95
C ALA A 747 31.15 -31.32 3.74
N ALA A 748 31.03 -32.29 2.83
CA ALA A 748 31.85 -32.38 1.63
C ALA A 748 31.36 -31.50 0.46
N THR A 749 30.07 -31.18 0.39
CA THR A 749 29.45 -30.45 -0.74
C THR A 749 29.27 -28.96 -0.47
N ASP A 750 29.37 -28.53 0.79
CA ASP A 750 29.16 -27.15 1.20
C ASP A 750 30.19 -26.14 0.68
N LYS A 751 31.37 -26.62 0.25
CA LYS A 751 32.48 -25.79 -0.28
C LYS A 751 32.82 -24.59 0.63
N LEU A 752 32.75 -24.78 1.96
CA LEU A 752 33.02 -23.75 2.97
C LEU A 752 34.32 -22.98 2.72
N GLY A 753 35.39 -23.65 2.29
CA GLY A 753 36.66 -22.98 1.98
C GLY A 753 36.56 -21.93 0.88
N ALA A 754 35.69 -22.13 -0.12
CA ALA A 754 35.44 -21.15 -1.18
C ALA A 754 34.59 -19.97 -0.67
N VAL A 755 33.56 -20.25 0.13
CA VAL A 755 32.71 -19.21 0.75
C VAL A 755 33.57 -18.31 1.64
N ARG A 756 34.40 -18.89 2.52
CA ARG A 756 35.31 -18.16 3.41
C ARG A 756 36.26 -17.22 2.68
N LYS A 757 36.80 -17.64 1.53
CA LYS A 757 37.66 -16.78 0.70
C LYS A 757 36.94 -15.55 0.14
N GLN A 758 35.61 -15.63 -0.04
CA GLN A 758 34.81 -14.51 -0.54
C GLN A 758 34.36 -13.57 0.57
N ILE A 759 33.96 -14.11 1.73
CA ILE A 759 33.48 -13.28 2.86
C ILE A 759 34.61 -12.77 3.77
N MET A 760 35.82 -13.34 3.66
CA MET A 760 37.04 -12.93 4.38
C MET A 760 38.25 -12.90 3.43
N PRO A 761 38.29 -11.99 2.44
CA PRO A 761 39.35 -11.96 1.42
C PRO A 761 40.72 -11.51 1.95
N GLU A 762 40.77 -10.63 2.96
CA GLU A 762 42.01 -10.12 3.53
C GLU A 762 42.69 -11.16 4.42
N LYS A 763 44.01 -11.20 4.33
CA LYS A 763 44.84 -12.03 5.21
C LYS A 763 45.07 -11.31 6.53
N ILE A 764 44.41 -11.79 7.59
CA ILE A 764 44.64 -11.31 8.95
C ILE A 764 45.92 -11.92 9.55
N VAL A 765 46.70 -11.10 10.28
CA VAL A 765 47.91 -11.53 10.99
C VAL A 765 47.58 -11.69 12.47
N ARG A 766 47.70 -12.91 12.98
CA ARG A 766 47.56 -13.23 14.42
C ARG A 766 48.94 -13.33 15.06
N GLY A 767 48.98 -13.31 16.40
CA GLY A 767 50.21 -13.50 17.16
C GLY A 767 50.99 -14.77 16.79
N GLU A 768 52.32 -14.74 16.92
CA GLU A 768 53.19 -15.86 16.51
C GLU A 768 52.91 -17.15 17.30
N VAL A 769 52.57 -17.01 18.58
CA VAL A 769 52.21 -18.14 19.45
C VAL A 769 50.83 -18.66 19.07
N LYS A 770 50.79 -19.94 18.67
CA LYS A 770 49.55 -20.66 18.35
C LYS A 770 49.00 -21.38 19.58
N VAL A 771 47.71 -21.67 19.58
CA VAL A 771 47.07 -22.53 20.58
C VAL A 771 47.78 -23.90 20.63
N PRO A 772 48.01 -24.47 21.83
CA PRO A 772 48.59 -25.81 21.97
C PRO A 772 47.85 -26.86 21.13
N LYS A 773 48.59 -27.74 20.45
CA LYS A 773 47.97 -28.85 19.70
C LYS A 773 47.42 -29.88 20.67
N ARG A 774 46.10 -30.08 20.68
CA ARG A 774 45.40 -31.06 21.52
C ARG A 774 45.00 -32.30 20.70
N PRO A 775 45.10 -33.54 21.24
CA PRO A 775 44.47 -34.73 20.67
C PRO A 775 42.93 -34.61 20.63
N THR A 776 42.26 -35.46 19.85
CA THR A 776 40.78 -35.49 19.74
C THR A 776 40.08 -35.75 21.08
N LEU A 777 40.74 -36.43 22.00
CA LEU A 777 40.28 -36.66 23.36
C LEU A 777 41.50 -36.54 24.28
N TRP A 778 41.43 -35.68 25.29
CA TRP A 778 42.55 -35.47 26.23
C TRP A 778 42.05 -35.01 27.60
N GLU A 779 42.87 -35.23 28.63
CA GLU A 779 42.56 -34.84 30.01
C GLU A 779 42.89 -33.37 30.26
N ILE A 780 41.91 -32.60 30.74
CA ILE A 780 42.05 -31.18 31.06
C ILE A 780 42.93 -31.04 32.30
N LYS A 781 44.02 -30.28 32.17
CA LYS A 781 45.00 -30.01 33.24
C LYS A 781 44.95 -28.55 33.69
N GLU A 782 43.75 -28.02 33.83
CA GLU A 782 43.52 -26.67 34.37
C GLU A 782 43.18 -26.77 35.87
N LYS A 783 43.58 -25.77 36.66
CA LYS A 783 43.35 -25.78 38.11
C LYS A 783 41.86 -25.66 38.44
N GLU A 784 41.16 -24.90 37.62
CA GLU A 784 39.76 -24.53 37.75
C GLU A 784 38.82 -25.55 37.09
N LEU A 785 39.32 -26.31 36.13
CA LEU A 785 38.54 -27.25 35.33
C LEU A 785 39.26 -28.59 35.15
N ASN A 786 38.63 -29.65 35.63
CA ASN A 786 39.09 -31.03 35.45
C ASN A 786 38.17 -31.80 34.49
N GLY A 787 38.59 -33.00 34.08
CA GLY A 787 37.82 -33.90 33.23
C GLY A 787 38.46 -34.08 31.86
N VAL A 788 37.64 -34.33 30.85
CA VAL A 788 38.11 -34.70 29.51
C VAL A 788 37.59 -33.70 28.50
N ALA A 789 38.44 -33.23 27.61
CA ALA A 789 38.07 -32.34 26.53
C ALA A 789 38.01 -33.07 25.19
N VAL A 790 36.97 -32.78 24.42
CA VAL A 790 36.81 -33.15 23.01
C VAL A 790 36.49 -31.89 22.19
N PRO A 791 36.90 -31.78 20.92
CA PRO A 791 36.56 -30.63 20.08
C PRO A 791 35.04 -30.41 20.00
N PHE A 792 34.60 -29.14 20.13
CA PHE A 792 33.19 -28.79 19.96
C PHE A 792 32.84 -28.69 18.46
N PRO A 793 31.87 -29.49 17.95
CA PRO A 793 31.54 -29.52 16.52
C PRO A 793 30.47 -28.48 16.10
N GLY A 794 30.24 -27.42 16.89
CA GLY A 794 29.21 -26.40 16.67
C GLY A 794 29.65 -25.17 15.85
N ALA A 795 28.86 -24.09 15.93
CA ALA A 795 29.10 -22.88 15.16
C ALA A 795 30.14 -21.93 15.78
N ASP A 796 30.40 -22.04 17.09
CA ASP A 796 31.34 -21.20 17.84
C ASP A 796 32.63 -20.85 17.11
N LYS A 797 33.41 -21.85 16.71
CA LYS A 797 34.69 -21.59 16.05
C LYS A 797 34.50 -20.83 14.73
N SER A 798 33.44 -21.07 13.98
CA SER A 798 33.16 -20.34 12.73
C SER A 798 32.79 -18.88 13.02
N ILE A 799 31.88 -18.66 13.98
CA ILE A 799 31.42 -17.32 14.39
C ILE A 799 32.59 -16.50 14.95
N ILE A 800 33.32 -17.02 15.94
CA ILE A 800 34.43 -16.29 16.58
C ILE A 800 35.52 -15.93 15.58
N ASN A 801 35.85 -16.82 14.64
CA ASN A 801 36.85 -16.49 13.61
C ASN A 801 36.40 -15.34 12.71
N ARG A 802 35.11 -15.25 12.37
CA ARG A 802 34.54 -14.12 11.62
C ARG A 802 34.52 -12.84 12.45
N SER A 803 34.22 -12.92 13.75
CA SER A 803 34.34 -11.79 14.69
C SER A 803 35.78 -11.28 14.77
N GLN A 804 36.77 -12.16 14.85
CA GLN A 804 38.19 -11.77 14.86
C GLN A 804 38.64 -11.16 13.53
N TYR A 805 38.08 -11.64 12.42
CA TYR A 805 38.33 -11.01 11.13
C TYR A 805 37.74 -9.59 11.07
N TYR A 806 36.50 -9.39 11.52
CA TYR A 806 35.88 -8.06 11.62
C TYR A 806 36.65 -7.12 12.55
N ASP A 807 37.09 -7.62 13.71
CA ASP A 807 37.91 -6.84 14.63
C ASP A 807 39.21 -6.36 13.96
N ALA A 808 39.87 -7.22 13.16
CA ALA A 808 41.12 -6.88 12.49
C ALA A 808 40.94 -5.90 11.32
N THR A 809 39.90 -6.11 10.49
CA THR A 809 39.72 -5.34 9.24
C THR A 809 38.92 -4.05 9.43
N VAL A 810 37.99 -4.02 10.39
CA VAL A 810 37.07 -2.89 10.60
C VAL A 810 37.39 -2.13 11.89
N ARG A 811 37.56 -2.83 13.03
CA ARG A 811 37.87 -2.17 14.32
C ARG A 811 39.36 -1.92 14.56
N HIS A 812 40.23 -2.38 13.66
CA HIS A 812 41.69 -2.32 13.79
C HIS A 812 42.20 -2.81 15.16
N THR A 813 41.63 -3.92 15.63
CA THR A 813 41.98 -4.55 16.91
C THR A 813 42.72 -5.86 16.66
N ARG A 814 43.74 -6.16 17.49
CA ARG A 814 44.57 -7.36 17.34
C ARG A 814 43.71 -8.64 17.40
N PRO A 815 43.73 -9.50 16.35
CA PRO A 815 42.96 -10.74 16.35
C PRO A 815 43.67 -11.85 17.12
N ILE A 816 42.89 -12.72 17.76
CA ILE A 816 43.42 -13.83 18.57
C ILE A 816 43.29 -15.18 17.86
N HIS A 817 44.03 -16.19 18.34
CA HIS A 817 43.75 -17.59 18.03
C HIS A 817 42.70 -18.16 19.00
N MET A 818 41.86 -19.08 18.52
CA MET A 818 40.78 -19.66 19.31
C MET A 818 40.59 -21.15 19.01
N GLU A 819 40.46 -21.95 20.05
CA GLU A 819 39.97 -23.34 19.98
C GLU A 819 38.83 -23.56 20.98
N THR A 820 37.85 -24.39 20.59
CA THR A 820 36.61 -24.62 21.34
C THR A 820 36.44 -26.11 21.64
N TYR A 821 36.13 -26.44 22.90
CA TYR A 821 36.05 -27.80 23.41
C TYR A 821 34.77 -28.03 24.22
N ILE A 822 34.30 -29.27 24.28
CA ILE A 822 33.31 -29.76 25.25
C ILE A 822 34.06 -30.45 26.38
N ARG A 823 33.71 -30.12 27.62
CA ARG A 823 34.17 -30.82 28.81
C ARG A 823 33.22 -31.96 29.17
N LEU A 824 33.76 -33.16 29.26
CA LEU A 824 33.08 -34.39 29.69
C LEU A 824 33.62 -34.85 31.05
N SER A 825 32.74 -35.44 31.86
CA SER A 825 33.09 -35.98 33.18
C SER A 825 33.80 -37.34 33.13
N SER A 826 33.70 -38.07 32.02
CA SER A 826 34.21 -39.45 31.89
C SER A 826 34.90 -39.69 30.54
N GLN A 827 36.12 -40.25 30.59
CA GLN A 827 36.86 -40.68 29.39
C GLN A 827 36.10 -41.76 28.63
N PHE A 828 35.48 -42.70 29.36
CA PHE A 828 34.68 -43.78 28.76
C PHE A 828 33.52 -43.22 27.93
N TYR A 829 32.80 -42.24 28.48
CA TYR A 829 31.68 -41.60 27.77
C TYR A 829 32.16 -40.82 26.54
N GLY A 830 33.33 -40.18 26.60
CA GLY A 830 33.96 -39.53 25.45
C GLY A 830 34.23 -40.49 24.29
N TYR A 831 34.76 -41.69 24.57
CA TYR A 831 34.95 -42.72 23.55
C TYR A 831 33.63 -43.20 22.94
N LEU A 832 32.57 -43.36 23.75
CA LEU A 832 31.25 -43.74 23.26
C LEU A 832 30.65 -42.68 22.32
N ILE A 833 30.73 -41.40 22.69
CA ILE A 833 30.27 -40.30 21.81
C ILE A 833 31.07 -40.29 20.50
N ALA A 834 32.39 -40.40 20.58
CA ALA A 834 33.24 -40.40 19.38
C ALA A 834 32.89 -41.56 18.44
N LEU A 835 32.68 -42.75 19.00
CA LEU A 835 32.27 -43.94 18.25
C LEU A 835 30.87 -43.75 17.63
N TRP A 836 29.93 -43.18 18.38
CA TRP A 836 28.59 -42.88 17.88
C TRP A 836 28.62 -41.86 16.72
N ILE A 837 29.36 -40.76 16.85
CA ILE A 837 29.52 -39.74 15.79
C ILE A 837 30.17 -40.36 14.55
N MET A 838 31.15 -41.24 14.72
CA MET A 838 31.79 -41.95 13.61
C MET A 838 30.78 -42.79 12.82
N PHE A 839 29.97 -43.63 13.51
CA PHE A 839 28.94 -44.43 12.85
C PHE A 839 27.84 -43.57 12.23
N LEU A 840 27.40 -42.52 12.93
CA LEU A 840 26.43 -41.56 12.42
C LEU A 840 26.93 -40.93 11.12
N SER A 841 28.19 -40.50 11.06
CA SER A 841 28.81 -39.90 9.88
C SER A 841 28.89 -40.85 8.68
N ILE A 842 29.01 -42.15 8.92
CA ILE A 842 28.98 -43.19 7.87
C ILE A 842 27.53 -43.39 7.40
N PHE A 843 26.59 -43.60 8.32
CA PHE A 843 25.20 -43.91 7.99
C PHE A 843 24.45 -42.75 7.35
N VAL A 844 24.79 -41.50 7.66
CA VAL A 844 24.15 -40.33 7.04
C VAL A 844 24.39 -40.24 5.53
N LYS A 845 25.48 -40.82 5.01
CA LYS A 845 25.83 -40.79 3.58
C LYS A 845 24.89 -41.61 2.70
N TYR A 846 24.29 -42.67 3.24
CA TYR A 846 23.42 -43.54 2.46
C TYR A 846 21.94 -43.12 2.63
N PRO A 847 21.19 -42.90 1.52
CA PRO A 847 19.82 -42.38 1.59
C PRO A 847 18.86 -43.22 2.43
N PHE A 848 18.98 -44.56 2.37
CA PHE A 848 18.13 -45.49 3.12
C PHE A 848 18.34 -45.37 4.63
N THR A 849 19.59 -45.45 5.10
CA THR A 849 19.93 -45.31 6.52
C THR A 849 19.64 -43.90 7.02
N ARG A 850 19.89 -42.85 6.22
CA ARG A 850 19.52 -41.47 6.57
C ARG A 850 18.02 -41.32 6.85
N ARG A 851 17.16 -41.97 6.06
CA ARG A 851 15.71 -41.99 6.29
C ARG A 851 15.35 -42.64 7.62
N ILE A 852 16.01 -43.75 7.97
CA ILE A 852 15.82 -44.41 9.28
C ILE A 852 16.25 -43.49 10.41
N LEU A 853 17.44 -42.89 10.32
CA LEU A 853 17.94 -41.95 11.33
C LEU A 853 16.95 -40.80 11.57
N GLN A 854 16.39 -40.22 10.49
CA GLN A 854 15.42 -39.13 10.60
C GLN A 854 14.06 -39.57 11.17
N GLN A 855 13.63 -40.81 10.90
CA GLN A 855 12.33 -41.32 11.36
C GLN A 855 12.36 -41.76 12.83
N TYR A 856 13.51 -42.19 13.34
CA TYR A 856 13.67 -42.75 14.69
C TYR A 856 14.76 -42.03 15.50
N PRO A 857 14.64 -40.70 15.74
CA PRO A 857 15.67 -39.92 16.43
C PRO A 857 15.92 -40.42 17.86
N ASP A 858 14.87 -40.76 18.59
CA ASP A 858 14.93 -41.26 19.97
C ASP A 858 15.81 -42.52 20.07
N GLN A 859 15.58 -43.52 19.23
CA GLN A 859 16.33 -44.78 19.27
C GLN A 859 17.74 -44.64 18.69
N CYS A 860 17.88 -43.97 17.54
CA CYS A 860 19.16 -43.86 16.85
C CYS A 860 20.18 -42.96 17.59
N SER A 861 19.70 -42.11 18.49
CA SER A 861 20.55 -41.26 19.33
C SER A 861 20.66 -41.72 20.78
N PHE A 862 20.18 -42.93 21.11
CA PHE A 862 20.15 -43.44 22.48
C PHE A 862 19.47 -42.47 23.47
N TYR A 863 18.33 -41.92 23.05
CA TYR A 863 17.51 -40.95 23.77
C TYR A 863 18.17 -39.61 24.07
N MET A 864 19.32 -39.31 23.46
CA MET A 864 19.97 -37.99 23.53
C MET A 864 19.12 -36.92 22.81
N PHE A 865 18.48 -37.28 21.70
CA PHE A 865 17.54 -36.43 20.97
C PHE A 865 16.17 -37.08 20.92
N LYS A 866 15.14 -36.38 21.39
CA LYS A 866 13.76 -36.89 21.46
C LYS A 866 12.81 -36.06 20.60
N ASN A 867 11.83 -36.72 19.99
CA ASN A 867 10.72 -36.04 19.32
C ASN A 867 9.90 -35.16 20.27
N SER A 868 9.75 -35.60 21.52
CA SER A 868 9.07 -34.82 22.57
C SER A 868 9.87 -33.60 23.04
N GLY A 869 11.19 -33.54 22.77
CA GLY A 869 12.11 -32.66 23.49
C GLY A 869 12.31 -33.09 24.95
N PRO A 870 13.08 -32.30 25.74
CA PRO A 870 13.24 -32.53 27.17
C PRO A 870 11.97 -32.18 27.96
N THR A 871 11.86 -32.75 29.16
CA THR A 871 10.80 -32.39 30.10
C THR A 871 11.10 -31.06 30.80
N THR A 872 10.08 -30.40 31.33
CA THR A 872 10.24 -29.17 32.13
C THR A 872 11.16 -29.37 33.33
N GLU A 873 11.14 -30.55 33.96
CA GLU A 873 12.01 -30.91 35.07
C GLU A 873 13.49 -31.01 34.63
N GLN A 874 13.76 -31.71 33.51
CA GLN A 874 15.11 -31.79 32.94
C GLN A 874 15.68 -30.42 32.61
N MET A 875 14.87 -29.49 32.08
CA MET A 875 15.31 -28.12 31.80
C MET A 875 15.54 -27.29 33.07
N LYS A 876 14.74 -27.46 34.12
CA LYS A 876 14.93 -26.76 35.40
C LYS A 876 16.20 -27.19 36.13
N GLU A 877 16.55 -28.47 36.02
CA GLU A 877 17.75 -29.04 36.63
C GLU A 877 19.03 -28.81 35.80
N ALA A 878 18.89 -28.39 34.54
CA ALA A 878 20.01 -28.19 33.63
C ALA A 878 20.56 -26.76 33.69
N SER A 879 21.87 -26.64 33.53
CA SER A 879 22.59 -25.38 33.37
C SER A 879 23.82 -25.57 32.49
N PHE A 880 24.44 -24.47 32.05
CA PHE A 880 25.73 -24.53 31.36
C PHE A 880 26.75 -23.60 31.99
N VAL A 881 28.02 -23.95 31.79
CA VAL A 881 29.17 -23.09 32.06
C VAL A 881 30.11 -23.13 30.87
N TYR A 882 30.38 -21.98 30.26
CA TYR A 882 31.55 -21.80 29.42
C TYR A 882 32.71 -21.32 30.29
N TRP A 883 33.87 -21.95 30.10
CA TRP A 883 35.15 -21.51 30.65
C TRP A 883 36.00 -20.94 29.52
N PHE A 884 36.60 -19.79 29.74
CA PHE A 884 37.52 -19.13 28.80
C PHE A 884 38.88 -18.99 29.45
N PHE A 885 39.88 -19.68 28.91
CA PHE A 885 41.27 -19.57 29.36
C PHE A 885 42.01 -18.70 28.36
N GLY A 886 42.19 -17.42 28.71
CA GLY A 886 42.92 -16.45 27.89
C GLY A 886 44.38 -16.38 28.26
N TYR A 887 45.24 -16.49 27.26
CA TYR A 887 46.68 -16.40 27.38
C TYR A 887 47.18 -15.22 26.55
N GLY A 888 48.01 -14.37 27.14
CA GLY A 888 48.53 -13.18 26.46
C GLY A 888 49.69 -12.53 27.20
N TYR A 889 49.88 -11.25 26.92
CA TYR A 889 50.99 -10.45 27.39
C TYR A 889 50.48 -9.33 28.30
N LYS A 890 51.24 -8.97 29.33
CA LYS A 890 50.94 -7.80 30.19
C LYS A 890 51.08 -6.49 29.44
N GLU A 891 51.98 -6.46 28.47
CA GLU A 891 52.27 -5.32 27.62
C GLU A 891 51.24 -5.21 26.48
N THR A 892 50.91 -3.99 26.10
CA THR A 892 50.16 -3.69 24.87
C THR A 892 51.11 -3.11 23.84
N LEU A 893 51.17 -3.71 22.64
CA LEU A 893 52.02 -3.23 21.56
C LEU A 893 51.20 -2.68 20.39
N PRO A 894 51.73 -1.68 19.67
CA PRO A 894 51.19 -1.23 18.39
C PRO A 894 50.90 -2.40 17.44
N MET A 895 49.85 -2.26 16.61
CA MET A 895 49.31 -3.37 15.81
C MET A 895 50.29 -3.90 14.75
N ASP A 896 51.24 -3.07 14.30
CA ASP A 896 52.33 -3.40 13.37
C ASP A 896 53.46 -4.21 14.03
N GLN A 897 53.50 -4.27 15.37
CA GLN A 897 54.49 -5.00 16.13
C GLN A 897 53.93 -6.33 16.66
N GLN A 898 54.80 -7.33 16.77
CA GLN A 898 54.50 -8.63 17.35
C GLN A 898 55.24 -8.80 18.67
N HIS A 899 54.60 -9.48 19.61
CA HIS A 899 55.23 -9.88 20.87
C HIS A 899 56.27 -10.98 20.62
N GLN A 900 57.40 -10.90 21.32
CA GLN A 900 58.41 -11.97 21.32
C GLN A 900 58.30 -12.82 22.58
N GLY A 901 58.49 -14.13 22.44
CA GLY A 901 58.43 -15.07 23.56
C GLY A 901 57.01 -15.58 23.88
N LYS A 902 56.91 -16.35 24.97
CA LYS A 902 55.65 -16.99 25.38
C LYS A 902 54.76 -16.01 26.15
N PRO A 903 53.43 -16.19 26.12
CA PRO A 903 52.50 -15.45 26.97
C PRO A 903 52.94 -15.46 28.44
N ASN A 904 52.91 -14.29 29.09
CA ASN A 904 53.31 -14.07 30.49
C ASN A 904 52.12 -13.76 31.42
N ARG A 905 50.90 -13.73 30.87
CA ARG A 905 49.65 -13.51 31.61
C ARG A 905 48.57 -14.52 31.20
N LYS A 906 47.83 -15.01 32.18
CA LYS A 906 46.61 -15.82 32.01
C LYS A 906 45.44 -15.16 32.72
N VAL A 907 44.29 -15.09 32.06
CA VAL A 907 43.02 -14.63 32.64
C VAL A 907 41.96 -15.69 32.38
N VAL A 908 41.23 -16.08 33.42
CA VAL A 908 40.15 -17.05 33.35
C VAL A 908 38.83 -16.32 33.54
N ALA A 909 37.90 -16.53 32.62
CA ALA A 909 36.54 -16.01 32.70
C ALA A 909 35.53 -17.14 32.52
N THR A 910 34.31 -16.94 33.01
CA THR A 910 33.20 -17.85 32.77
C THR A 910 31.99 -17.12 32.19
N CYS A 911 31.18 -17.86 31.43
CA CYS A 911 29.79 -17.50 31.14
C CYS A 911 28.89 -18.61 31.69
N LYS A 912 28.04 -18.27 32.65
CA LYS A 912 27.12 -19.20 33.32
C LYS A 912 25.69 -18.87 32.92
N GLY A 913 24.85 -19.88 32.76
CA GLY A 913 23.45 -19.69 32.46
C GLY A 913 22.58 -20.90 32.76
N PRO A 914 21.25 -20.76 32.59
CA PRO A 914 20.28 -21.84 32.77
C PRO A 914 20.43 -22.87 31.65
N ASP A 915 19.45 -23.76 31.50
CA ASP A 915 19.33 -24.69 30.37
C ASP A 915 19.83 -24.11 29.03
N ALA A 916 20.78 -24.80 28.39
CA ALA A 916 21.40 -24.36 27.14
C ALA A 916 20.42 -24.33 25.95
N GLY A 917 19.59 -25.38 25.82
CA GLY A 917 18.85 -25.64 24.58
C GLY A 917 17.67 -24.71 24.33
N TYR A 918 16.98 -24.27 25.39
CA TYR A 918 15.67 -23.61 25.26
C TYR A 918 15.58 -22.36 26.10
N ILE A 919 15.98 -22.40 27.38
CA ILE A 919 15.91 -21.22 28.24
C ILE A 919 16.95 -20.20 27.81
N ALA A 920 18.23 -20.59 27.84
CA ALA A 920 19.32 -19.71 27.48
C ALA A 920 19.26 -19.31 26.00
N THR A 921 18.88 -20.24 25.12
CA THR A 921 18.68 -19.94 23.69
C THR A 921 17.57 -18.90 23.48
N SER A 922 16.46 -18.97 24.22
CA SER A 922 15.40 -17.94 24.16
C SER A 922 15.92 -16.59 24.68
N GLY A 923 16.63 -16.58 25.81
CA GLY A 923 17.22 -15.37 26.36
C GLY A 923 18.25 -14.72 25.42
N CYS A 924 19.09 -15.53 24.77
CA CYS A 924 20.09 -15.07 23.81
C CYS A 924 19.45 -14.36 22.61
N VAL A 925 18.44 -14.98 21.96
CA VAL A 925 17.85 -14.42 20.74
C VAL A 925 16.98 -13.20 21.03
N LEU A 926 16.32 -13.19 22.18
CA LEU A 926 15.58 -12.04 22.67
C LEU A 926 16.51 -10.87 23.02
N SER A 927 17.66 -11.14 23.63
CA SER A 927 18.68 -10.13 23.91
C SER A 927 19.23 -9.50 22.63
N ALA A 928 19.48 -10.33 21.59
CA ALA A 928 19.88 -9.84 20.28
C ALA A 928 18.80 -8.94 19.64
N ALA A 929 17.53 -9.34 19.73
CA ALA A 929 16.42 -8.52 19.24
C ALA A 929 16.31 -7.18 20.00
N LEU A 930 16.47 -7.18 21.32
CA LEU A 930 16.48 -5.95 22.14
C LEU A 930 17.61 -5.01 21.74
N ALA A 931 18.82 -5.53 21.55
CA ALA A 931 19.96 -4.72 21.10
C ALA A 931 19.67 -4.05 19.75
N LEU A 932 19.07 -4.76 18.79
CA LEU A 932 18.68 -4.18 17.50
C LEU A 932 17.61 -3.09 17.61
N ILE A 933 16.73 -3.17 18.60
CA ILE A 933 15.61 -2.23 18.78
C ILE A 933 16.05 -1.00 19.58
N ARG A 934 16.78 -1.19 20.69
CA ARG A 934 17.04 -0.18 21.71
C ARG A 934 18.43 0.45 21.63
N ASP A 935 19.42 -0.22 21.05
CA ASP A 935 20.82 0.21 21.10
C ASP A 935 21.38 0.60 19.73
N LYS A 936 20.56 1.17 18.84
CA LYS A 936 20.96 1.50 17.46
C LYS A 936 22.27 2.27 17.35
N ASP A 937 22.54 3.19 18.28
CA ASP A 937 23.76 4.02 18.29
C ASP A 937 25.04 3.23 18.61
N ASN A 938 24.91 2.03 19.20
CA ASN A 938 26.01 1.16 19.59
C ASN A 938 26.17 -0.06 18.65
N LEU A 939 25.39 -0.11 17.57
CA LEU A 939 25.54 -1.10 16.50
C LEU A 939 26.57 -0.61 15.45
N PRO A 940 27.07 -1.49 14.56
CA PRO A 940 27.81 -1.06 13.38
C PRO A 940 27.04 0.02 12.61
N LYS A 941 27.72 1.09 12.18
CA LYS A 941 27.07 2.27 11.55
C LYS A 941 26.26 1.94 10.30
N GLU A 942 26.64 0.87 9.60
CA GLU A 942 25.99 0.41 8.39
C GLU A 942 25.24 -0.89 8.68
N GLY A 943 24.10 -1.09 8.01
CA GLY A 943 23.46 -2.40 7.96
C GLY A 943 24.40 -3.46 7.36
N GLY A 944 24.02 -4.73 7.43
CA GLY A 944 24.84 -5.82 6.92
C GLY A 944 24.59 -7.15 7.60
N VAL A 945 25.42 -8.14 7.28
CA VAL A 945 25.39 -9.47 7.90
C VAL A 945 26.58 -9.59 8.87
N TYR A 946 26.29 -9.72 10.16
CA TYR A 946 27.29 -9.65 11.23
C TYR A 946 27.32 -10.93 12.07
N THR A 947 28.41 -11.13 12.81
CA THR A 947 28.46 -12.05 13.95
C THR A 947 27.92 -11.37 15.20
N THR A 948 27.65 -12.15 16.25
CA THR A 948 27.04 -11.63 17.48
C THR A 948 27.97 -10.66 18.21
N ALA A 949 29.28 -10.93 18.31
CA ALA A 949 30.23 -9.98 18.91
C ALA A 949 30.56 -8.77 18.00
N ALA A 950 30.52 -8.94 16.68
CA ALA A 950 30.68 -7.81 15.76
C ALA A 950 29.50 -6.84 15.84
N ALA A 951 28.27 -7.38 15.89
CA ALA A 951 27.05 -6.59 15.98
C ALA A 951 26.82 -5.98 17.37
N PHE A 952 26.97 -6.77 18.42
CA PHE A 952 26.45 -6.42 19.75
C PHE A 952 27.53 -6.20 20.81
N GLY A 953 28.80 -6.46 20.51
CA GLY A 953 29.88 -6.39 21.51
C GLY A 953 29.94 -5.05 22.24
N ASP A 954 29.54 -3.95 21.60
CA ASP A 954 29.55 -2.59 22.17
C ASP A 954 28.17 -2.09 22.63
N SER A 955 27.12 -2.91 22.49
CA SER A 955 25.76 -2.59 22.95
C SER A 955 25.51 -3.04 24.40
N LYS A 956 24.28 -2.85 24.91
CA LYS A 956 23.86 -3.32 26.24
C LYS A 956 23.51 -4.80 26.28
N ILE A 957 24.02 -5.59 25.34
CA ILE A 957 23.70 -7.01 25.20
C ILE A 957 23.98 -7.82 26.47
N TYR A 958 25.04 -7.48 27.21
CA TYR A 958 25.40 -8.15 28.47
C TYR A 958 24.33 -7.94 29.56
N ASP A 959 23.72 -6.76 29.63
CA ASP A 959 22.64 -6.44 30.58
C ASP A 959 21.37 -7.21 30.22
N TYR A 960 21.03 -7.29 28.93
CA TYR A 960 19.91 -8.08 28.45
C TYR A 960 20.10 -9.57 28.75
N LEU A 961 21.29 -10.12 28.49
CA LEU A 961 21.62 -11.51 28.81
C LEU A 961 21.52 -11.80 30.31
N ALA A 962 22.00 -10.88 31.16
CA ALA A 962 21.90 -11.01 32.60
C ALA A 962 20.44 -11.08 33.08
N SER A 963 19.52 -10.33 32.45
CA SER A 963 18.07 -10.40 32.75
C SER A 963 17.44 -11.77 32.48
N PHE A 964 18.07 -12.60 31.63
CA PHE A 964 17.69 -13.99 31.37
C PHE A 964 18.55 -15.01 32.13
N GLY A 965 19.35 -14.55 33.11
CA GLY A 965 20.20 -15.41 33.94
C GLY A 965 21.51 -15.84 33.27
N ILE A 966 21.93 -15.21 32.17
CA ILE A 966 23.18 -15.48 31.48
C ILE A 966 24.20 -14.42 31.87
N THR A 967 25.26 -14.80 32.58
CA THR A 967 26.20 -13.84 33.18
C THR A 967 27.65 -14.18 32.85
N TYR A 968 28.45 -13.15 32.62
CA TYR A 968 29.89 -13.25 32.38
C TYR A 968 30.65 -12.76 33.60
N GLN A 969 31.67 -13.49 34.02
CA GLN A 969 32.46 -13.18 35.23
C GLN A 969 33.94 -13.48 35.00
N LEU A 970 34.82 -12.65 35.57
CA LEU A 970 36.23 -12.98 35.73
C LEU A 970 36.38 -13.87 36.96
N GLU A 971 37.10 -14.97 36.83
CA GLU A 971 37.33 -15.92 37.92
C GLU A 971 38.70 -15.72 38.56
N SER A 972 39.75 -15.63 37.73
CA SER A 972 41.12 -15.56 38.22
C SER A 972 42.08 -14.96 37.19
N GLU A 973 43.17 -14.38 37.70
CA GLU A 973 44.28 -13.88 36.90
C GLU A 973 45.60 -14.44 37.44
N TYR A 974 46.50 -14.80 36.53
CA TYR A 974 47.80 -15.38 36.86
C TYR A 974 48.91 -14.74 36.04
N ASP A 975 50.06 -14.59 36.71
CA ASP A 975 51.34 -14.38 36.06
C ASP A 975 51.96 -15.74 35.73
N LEU A 976 52.37 -15.94 34.47
CA LEU A 976 52.85 -17.22 33.93
C LEU A 976 54.37 -17.39 33.99
#